data_AF-A0A0J9XK66-F1
#
_entry.id   AF-A0A0J9XK66-F1
#
_cell.length_a   1.000
_cell.length_b   1.000
_cell.length_c   1.000
_cell.angle_alpha   90.00
_cell.angle_beta   90.00
_cell.angle_gamma   90.00
#
_symmetry.space_group_name_H-M   'P 1'
#
loop_
_entity.id
_entity.type
_entity.pdbx_description
1 polymer ?
#
loop_
_entity_poly.entity_id
_entity_poly.type
_entity_poly.pdbx_seq_one_letter_code
_entity_poly.pdbx_strand_id
1 'polypeptide(L)'
;MTSLSFSKFGEEESRQNQTDLSNDSSCNDANGFVDLYDSFALQLEKIYFKSNENIFDVIEDLGRLVSKRAIQLYDASGEESDEFNFLKLESSFWALLNVLLVFRKTGNTDEPISIHQFSSNALIEEQYLRQNPLSHEHCLILSWLQDSLDRPQEPEELRGDKWLYTRSSILTAQQSGNSIPGVSELDIDAPIRQGKPISPEDKKYEDALYKYIFELVRARRFEEARKICVQTKNYTLALAFGGLEEYYDSQIDGHVLGNSDKESVGIQNKMLWRRMCFNLAQDKNLSEYERGIYGVLSSDIDSVVALSDTWEQQLLAYLSNLITAESEDVMRQAGRVDPEVDAIRIPAAPFKSVKDILQYLEQSAGRGVQKQSHHVVRLLLSAIIKNDIPAFVDTLATSIDNLANGRASVLTPESTIKVLRVAAHLVIVLKELGIDVGRPESYSSIIVAYIEILKLDNKAGLIPLYISYLEPEEAIEQHSLLLATITDANERKIQLQLAKKYNLDVVNTVRKAVDRVFEEHPEEYVPRGDAIVFTSEVSQNDMNLIDAVGWYKEAAMWPDAMHSSVTLYRLFLDVGKLQSAMQFGNAISWSVLATKYSSYAIGAEANDDQTVLVTPWEQTEFAEYGRLVECVQQVQAWDRHYENRARDPRAITASWKSEGIRLVSEVSDSIHALSASWLQGAVPPNGEATTVALVQRLRVWYVPQLLSQLLRVLTEAQLANERFLYQAVRLATIVADERLKLYDLFVQSGMLKGFLSSIADACTDGVAHGEEGIFDL
;
A
#
# COMPACT_ATOMS: atom_id res chain seq x y z
N MET A 1 -27.95 -26.03 -0.92
CA MET A 1 -28.95 -25.45 0.00
C MET A 1 -28.95 -26.26 1.29
N THR A 2 -27.84 -26.25 2.03
CA THR A 2 -27.70 -26.95 3.31
C THR A 2 -28.09 -26.02 4.46
N SER A 3 -29.35 -26.07 4.90
CA SER A 3 -29.78 -25.40 6.14
C SER A 3 -29.51 -26.25 7.40
N LEU A 4 -29.02 -27.49 7.28
CA LEU A 4 -28.98 -28.43 8.40
C LEU A 4 -27.67 -28.47 9.21
N SER A 5 -26.62 -27.75 8.79
CA SER A 5 -25.40 -27.53 9.58
C SER A 5 -25.04 -26.07 9.86
N PHE A 6 -25.82 -25.09 9.35
CA PHE A 6 -25.50 -23.66 9.50
C PHE A 6 -26.39 -22.87 10.47
N SER A 7 -27.20 -23.54 11.29
CA SER A 7 -28.05 -22.88 12.32
C SER A 7 -27.27 -22.38 13.55
N LYS A 8 -25.96 -22.06 13.43
CA LYS A 8 -25.17 -21.45 14.50
C LYS A 8 -24.65 -20.04 14.18
N PHE A 9 -24.98 -19.48 13.01
CA PHE A 9 -24.60 -18.11 12.62
C PHE A 9 -25.78 -17.17 12.35
N GLY A 10 -27.02 -17.58 12.67
CA GLY A 10 -28.25 -16.84 12.32
C GLY A 10 -29.08 -16.26 13.47
N GLU A 11 -28.68 -16.45 14.74
CA GLU A 11 -29.42 -15.93 15.90
C GLU A 11 -28.50 -15.21 16.90
N GLU A 12 -27.72 -14.23 16.43
CA GLU A 12 -27.19 -13.15 17.29
C GLU A 12 -27.40 -11.75 16.70
N GLU A 13 -28.35 -11.57 15.77
CA GLU A 13 -28.89 -10.24 15.43
C GLU A 13 -29.87 -9.75 16.50
N SER A 14 -29.38 -9.56 17.72
CA SER A 14 -29.97 -8.68 18.73
C SER A 14 -29.02 -8.45 19.91
N ARG A 15 -27.73 -8.28 19.61
CA ARG A 15 -26.82 -7.54 20.48
C ARG A 15 -25.96 -6.63 19.62
N GLN A 16 -26.44 -5.39 19.46
CA GLN A 16 -25.57 -4.23 19.33
C GLN A 16 -24.68 -4.17 20.58
N ASN A 17 -23.68 -5.02 20.66
CA ASN A 17 -22.55 -4.79 21.54
C ASN A 17 -21.62 -3.86 20.75
N GLN A 18 -21.73 -2.58 21.08
CA GLN A 18 -20.58 -1.68 21.09
C GLN A 18 -19.45 -2.38 21.87
N THR A 19 -18.65 -3.20 21.20
CA THR A 19 -17.30 -3.46 21.65
C THR A 19 -16.47 -2.30 21.12
N ASP A 20 -16.01 -1.49 22.06
CA ASP A 20 -15.05 -0.41 21.90
C ASP A 20 -13.86 -0.84 21.03
N LEU A 21 -13.98 -0.68 19.71
CA LEU A 21 -12.84 -0.30 18.90
C LEU A 21 -12.60 1.15 19.28
N SER A 22 -11.66 1.32 20.21
CA SER A 22 -11.12 2.60 20.64
C SER A 22 -11.13 3.60 19.49
N ASN A 23 -11.72 4.78 19.76
CA ASN A 23 -11.48 6.01 19.03
C ASN A 23 -9.96 6.27 18.98
N ASP A 24 -9.24 5.57 18.10
CA ASP A 24 -7.92 5.99 17.67
C ASP A 24 -8.17 6.99 16.56
N SER A 25 -8.31 8.25 16.95
CA SER A 25 -8.40 9.40 16.03
C SER A 25 -7.21 9.51 15.07
N SER A 26 -6.20 8.65 15.23
CA SER A 26 -5.00 8.54 14.41
C SER A 26 -5.22 7.87 13.05
N CYS A 27 -6.28 7.08 12.86
CA CYS A 27 -6.54 6.32 11.62
C CYS A 27 -7.66 6.92 10.76
N ASN A 28 -7.94 8.22 10.91
CA ASN A 28 -8.88 8.93 10.06
C ASN A 28 -8.14 9.85 9.07
N ASP A 29 -8.69 9.99 7.87
CA ASP A 29 -8.21 10.92 6.85
C ASP A 29 -8.61 12.36 7.19
N ALA A 30 -8.22 13.31 6.33
CA ALA A 30 -8.49 14.74 6.51
C ALA A 30 -9.99 15.08 6.59
N ASN A 31 -10.87 14.20 6.10
CA ASN A 31 -12.33 14.36 6.15
C ASN A 31 -12.95 13.68 7.38
N GLY A 32 -12.13 13.09 8.27
CA GLY A 32 -12.60 12.35 9.43
C GLY A 32 -13.14 10.95 9.10
N PHE A 33 -12.94 10.48 7.88
CA PHE A 33 -13.31 9.13 7.44
C PHE A 33 -12.16 8.17 7.69
N VAL A 34 -12.41 6.86 7.71
CA VAL A 34 -11.35 5.86 7.93
C VAL A 34 -10.26 6.00 6.86
N ASP A 35 -9.00 6.18 7.27
CA ASP A 35 -7.84 6.11 6.39
C ASP A 35 -7.49 4.63 6.14
N LEU A 36 -7.78 4.17 4.93
CA LEU A 36 -7.58 2.77 4.58
C LEU A 36 -6.10 2.39 4.47
N TYR A 37 -5.17 3.33 4.25
CA TYR A 37 -3.74 3.00 4.24
C TYR A 37 -3.22 2.69 5.64
N ASP A 38 -3.47 3.59 6.58
CA ASP A 38 -3.02 3.43 7.96
C ASP A 38 -3.74 2.27 8.65
N SER A 39 -5.05 2.14 8.42
CA SER A 39 -5.84 1.07 9.03
C SER A 39 -5.45 -0.32 8.51
N PHE A 40 -5.17 -0.46 7.21
CA PHE A 40 -4.73 -1.75 6.66
C PHE A 40 -3.30 -2.10 7.11
N ALA A 41 -2.39 -1.12 7.12
CA ALA A 41 -1.03 -1.32 7.64
C ALA A 41 -1.06 -1.76 9.11
N LEU A 42 -1.93 -1.16 9.93
CA LEU A 42 -2.11 -1.56 11.33
C LEU A 42 -2.51 -3.03 11.44
N GLN A 43 -3.44 -3.52 10.62
CA GLN A 43 -3.83 -4.94 10.63
C GLN A 43 -2.68 -5.86 10.20
N LEU A 44 -1.88 -5.46 9.20
CA LEU A 44 -0.68 -6.21 8.82
C LEU A 44 0.40 -6.23 9.91
N GLU A 45 0.56 -5.16 10.68
CA GLU A 45 1.50 -5.16 11.82
C GLU A 45 1.16 -6.24 12.85
N LYS A 46 -0.14 -6.49 13.07
CA LYS A 46 -0.59 -7.52 14.01
C LYS A 46 -0.14 -8.92 13.55
N ILE A 47 -0.26 -9.20 12.24
CA ILE A 47 0.27 -10.41 11.62
C ILE A 47 1.80 -10.47 11.78
N TYR A 48 2.49 -9.38 11.43
CA TYR A 48 3.96 -9.31 11.45
C TYR A 48 4.54 -9.63 12.83
N PHE A 49 3.98 -9.02 13.89
CA PHE A 49 4.43 -9.25 15.26
C PHE A 49 3.91 -10.55 15.88
N LYS A 50 3.16 -11.36 15.11
CA LYS A 50 2.50 -12.58 15.59
C LYS A 50 1.76 -12.33 16.90
N SER A 51 0.97 -11.25 16.94
CA SER A 51 0.02 -11.09 18.04
C SER A 51 -0.85 -12.36 18.11
N ASN A 52 -1.44 -12.68 19.27
CA ASN A 52 -2.33 -13.85 19.41
C ASN A 52 -3.59 -13.78 18.51
N GLU A 53 -3.68 -12.84 17.59
CA GLU A 53 -4.77 -12.71 16.65
C GLU A 53 -4.69 -13.78 15.56
N ASN A 54 -5.87 -14.30 15.20
CA ASN A 54 -6.01 -15.22 14.10
C ASN A 54 -5.95 -14.45 12.78
N ILE A 55 -5.18 -14.92 11.79
CA ILE A 55 -5.10 -14.27 10.48
C ILE A 55 -6.51 -14.16 9.83
N PHE A 56 -7.43 -15.08 10.13
CA PHE A 56 -8.82 -14.97 9.67
C PHE A 56 -9.56 -13.77 10.27
N ASP A 57 -9.29 -13.40 11.53
CA ASP A 57 -9.86 -12.21 12.17
C ASP A 57 -9.35 -10.94 11.47
N VAL A 58 -8.07 -10.93 11.07
CA VAL A 58 -7.49 -9.84 10.29
C VAL A 58 -8.20 -9.68 8.94
N ILE A 59 -8.45 -10.77 8.20
CA ILE A 59 -9.18 -10.72 6.92
C ILE A 59 -10.59 -10.14 7.13
N GLU A 60 -11.28 -10.56 8.19
CA GLU A 60 -12.60 -10.05 8.52
C GLU A 60 -12.55 -8.55 8.84
N ASP A 61 -11.58 -8.11 9.63
CA ASP A 61 -11.39 -6.71 9.99
C ASP A 61 -11.05 -5.83 8.78
N LEU A 62 -10.28 -6.33 7.80
CA LEU A 62 -10.06 -5.63 6.53
C LEU A 62 -11.40 -5.37 5.80
N GLY A 63 -12.26 -6.38 5.71
CA GLY A 63 -13.61 -6.24 5.13
C GLY A 63 -14.50 -5.24 5.90
N ARG A 64 -14.43 -5.25 7.23
CA ARG A 64 -15.17 -4.30 8.10
C ARG A 64 -14.69 -2.86 7.91
N LEU A 65 -13.37 -2.62 7.82
CA LEU A 65 -12.79 -1.30 7.58
C LEU A 65 -13.26 -0.70 6.25
N VAL A 66 -13.26 -1.51 5.18
CA VAL A 66 -13.75 -1.12 3.86
C VAL A 66 -15.24 -0.79 3.91
N SER A 67 -16.04 -1.62 4.58
CA SER A 67 -17.48 -1.41 4.74
C SER A 67 -17.77 -0.11 5.49
N LYS A 68 -17.03 0.15 6.58
CA LYS A 68 -17.14 1.38 7.36
C LYS A 68 -16.83 2.62 6.51
N ARG A 69 -15.77 2.56 5.68
CA ARG A 69 -15.43 3.65 4.75
C ARG A 69 -16.53 3.87 3.71
N ALA A 70 -17.09 2.79 3.15
CA ALA A 70 -18.18 2.89 2.17
C ALA A 70 -19.42 3.57 2.78
N ILE A 71 -19.82 3.19 4.00
CA ILE A 71 -20.95 3.81 4.71
C ILE A 71 -20.70 5.30 4.93
N GLN A 72 -19.51 5.69 5.40
CA GLN A 72 -19.15 7.10 5.61
C GLN A 72 -19.27 7.93 4.31
N LEU A 73 -18.85 7.38 3.17
CA LEU A 73 -18.98 8.05 1.88
C LEU A 73 -20.45 8.21 1.44
N TYR A 74 -21.26 7.18 1.64
CA TYR A 74 -22.68 7.23 1.32
C TYR A 74 -23.42 8.22 2.23
N ASP A 75 -23.18 8.19 3.54
CA ASP A 75 -23.82 9.09 4.50
C ASP A 75 -23.47 10.57 4.23
N ALA A 76 -22.27 10.84 3.73
CA ALA A 76 -21.81 12.19 3.42
C ALA A 76 -22.37 12.74 2.09
N SER A 77 -22.52 11.88 1.07
CA SER A 77 -22.93 12.30 -0.28
C SER A 77 -24.42 12.10 -0.56
N GLY A 78 -25.04 11.11 0.08
CA GLY A 78 -26.39 10.64 -0.23
C GLY A 78 -26.52 9.89 -1.56
N GLU A 79 -25.41 9.60 -2.25
CA GLU A 79 -25.39 8.97 -3.58
C GLU A 79 -24.35 7.84 -3.68
N GLU A 80 -24.63 6.84 -4.53
CA GLU A 80 -23.71 5.74 -4.82
C GLU A 80 -22.61 6.18 -5.80
N SER A 81 -21.54 6.78 -5.27
CA SER A 81 -20.36 7.16 -6.08
C SER A 81 -19.59 5.94 -6.64
N ASP A 82 -18.73 6.18 -7.64
CA ASP A 82 -17.82 5.15 -8.17
C ASP A 82 -16.90 4.57 -7.08
N GLU A 83 -16.51 5.39 -6.10
CA GLU A 83 -15.71 4.94 -4.96
C GLU A 83 -16.51 4.06 -4.01
N PHE A 84 -17.75 4.43 -3.70
CA PHE A 84 -18.67 3.59 -2.92
C PHE A 84 -18.84 2.22 -3.57
N ASN A 85 -19.12 2.19 -4.87
CA ASN A 85 -19.29 0.95 -5.63
C ASN A 85 -18.04 0.07 -5.64
N PHE A 86 -16.85 0.68 -5.73
CA PHE A 86 -15.59 -0.06 -5.62
C PHE A 86 -15.43 -0.69 -4.23
N LEU A 87 -15.64 0.08 -3.16
CA LEU A 87 -15.49 -0.39 -1.79
C LEU A 87 -16.54 -1.46 -1.43
N LYS A 88 -17.76 -1.36 -1.97
CA LYS A 88 -18.79 -2.40 -1.85
C LYS A 88 -18.29 -3.73 -2.44
N LEU A 89 -17.71 -3.71 -3.64
CA LEU A 89 -17.13 -4.91 -4.26
C LEU A 89 -15.93 -5.45 -3.48
N GLU A 90 -15.08 -4.58 -2.96
CA GLU A 90 -13.93 -4.99 -2.14
C GLU A 90 -14.36 -5.60 -0.81
N SER A 91 -15.38 -5.05 -0.15
CA SER A 91 -15.96 -5.64 1.07
C SER A 91 -16.48 -7.05 0.80
N SER A 92 -17.26 -7.21 -0.27
CA SER A 92 -17.74 -8.54 -0.71
C SER A 92 -16.60 -9.49 -1.02
N PHE A 93 -15.50 -9.00 -1.58
CA PHE A 93 -14.28 -9.79 -1.84
C PHE A 93 -13.64 -10.30 -0.54
N TRP A 94 -13.41 -9.44 0.46
CA TRP A 94 -12.82 -9.86 1.73
C TRP A 94 -13.73 -10.86 2.48
N ALA A 95 -15.05 -10.66 2.42
CA ALA A 95 -16.01 -11.60 2.99
C ALA A 95 -15.92 -12.99 2.34
N LEU A 96 -15.87 -13.07 1.00
CA LEU A 96 -15.72 -14.35 0.31
C LEU A 96 -14.36 -15.00 0.61
N LEU A 97 -13.29 -14.21 0.59
CA LEU A 97 -11.94 -14.70 0.89
C LEU A 97 -11.91 -15.39 2.26
N ASN A 98 -12.48 -14.75 3.29
CA ASN A 98 -12.52 -15.31 4.63
C ASN A 98 -13.28 -16.65 4.65
N VAL A 99 -14.50 -16.68 4.10
CA VAL A 99 -15.34 -17.89 4.05
C VAL A 99 -14.60 -19.06 3.38
N LEU A 100 -13.97 -18.81 2.23
CA LEU A 100 -13.27 -19.85 1.49
C LEU A 100 -11.97 -20.29 2.15
N LEU A 101 -11.18 -19.35 2.69
CA LEU A 101 -9.91 -19.70 3.32
C LEU A 101 -10.10 -20.44 4.63
N VAL A 102 -11.06 -20.04 5.46
CA VAL A 102 -11.42 -20.77 6.68
C VAL A 102 -11.77 -22.21 6.30
N PHE A 103 -12.72 -22.40 5.38
CA PHE A 103 -13.15 -23.73 4.94
C PHE A 103 -11.99 -24.59 4.41
N ARG A 104 -11.16 -24.02 3.53
CA ARG A 104 -10.03 -24.73 2.90
C ARG A 104 -8.93 -25.09 3.91
N LYS A 105 -8.71 -24.28 4.95
CA LYS A 105 -7.64 -24.48 5.96
C LYS A 105 -8.08 -25.36 7.12
N THR A 106 -9.31 -25.22 7.62
CA THR A 106 -9.83 -26.12 8.66
C THR A 106 -10.06 -27.52 8.09
N GLY A 107 -10.34 -27.62 6.79
CA GLY A 107 -10.77 -28.85 6.15
C GLY A 107 -12.13 -29.30 6.70
N ASN A 108 -12.60 -30.43 6.19
CA ASN A 108 -13.73 -31.11 6.80
C ASN A 108 -13.21 -32.11 7.83
N THR A 109 -13.26 -31.73 9.11
CA THR A 109 -12.88 -32.60 10.24
C THR A 109 -13.99 -33.55 10.67
N ASP A 110 -15.16 -33.46 10.06
CA ASP A 110 -16.32 -34.23 10.48
C ASP A 110 -16.18 -35.71 10.11
N GLU A 111 -16.57 -36.58 11.04
CA GLU A 111 -16.62 -38.01 10.78
C GLU A 111 -17.65 -38.33 9.69
N PRO A 112 -17.39 -39.36 8.85
CA PRO A 112 -18.35 -39.84 7.88
C PRO A 112 -19.65 -40.27 8.57
N ILE A 113 -20.77 -39.75 8.06
CA ILE A 113 -22.08 -40.14 8.55
C ILE A 113 -22.43 -41.53 8.01
N SER A 114 -22.96 -42.41 8.86
CA SER A 114 -23.56 -43.67 8.44
C SER A 114 -24.96 -43.43 7.88
N ILE A 115 -25.18 -43.74 6.61
CA ILE A 115 -26.48 -43.64 5.95
C ILE A 115 -27.18 -45.00 5.97
N HIS A 116 -28.46 -44.97 6.33
CA HIS A 116 -29.35 -46.12 6.31
C HIS A 116 -30.52 -45.90 5.35
N GLN A 117 -31.24 -46.97 5.01
CA GLN A 117 -32.40 -46.90 4.11
C GLN A 117 -33.51 -45.99 4.66
N PHE A 118 -33.64 -45.89 5.98
CA PHE A 118 -34.62 -45.02 6.64
C PHE A 118 -34.12 -43.58 6.84
N SER A 119 -32.83 -43.30 6.62
CA SER A 119 -32.28 -41.94 6.75
C SER A 119 -32.98 -40.99 5.79
N SER A 120 -33.24 -39.76 6.24
CA SER A 120 -33.88 -38.74 5.43
C SER A 120 -32.94 -38.26 4.32
N ASN A 121 -33.51 -37.67 3.25
CA ASN A 121 -32.72 -37.18 2.12
C ASN A 121 -31.69 -36.14 2.55
N ALA A 122 -32.04 -35.29 3.53
CA ALA A 122 -31.12 -34.28 4.00
C ALA A 122 -29.83 -34.84 4.63
N LEU A 123 -29.89 -36.03 5.25
CA LEU A 123 -28.69 -36.69 5.78
C LEU A 123 -27.77 -37.18 4.66
N ILE A 124 -28.35 -37.63 3.53
CA ILE A 124 -27.62 -38.06 2.34
C ILE A 124 -26.91 -36.85 1.70
N GLU A 125 -27.62 -35.73 1.56
CA GLU A 125 -27.03 -34.48 1.05
C GLU A 125 -25.88 -33.99 1.94
N GLU A 126 -26.08 -33.99 3.26
CA GLU A 126 -25.03 -33.63 4.23
C GLU A 126 -23.82 -34.56 4.13
N GLN A 127 -24.03 -35.88 4.06
CA GLN A 127 -22.92 -36.83 3.88
C GLN A 127 -22.17 -36.58 2.56
N TYR A 128 -22.89 -36.31 1.47
CA TYR A 128 -22.28 -36.01 0.18
C TYR A 128 -21.39 -34.77 0.26
N LEU A 129 -21.85 -33.68 0.86
CA LEU A 129 -21.07 -32.46 1.00
C LEU A 129 -19.85 -32.65 1.91
N ARG A 130 -19.96 -33.50 2.93
CA ARG A 130 -18.81 -33.88 3.75
C ARG A 130 -17.73 -34.63 2.96
N GLN A 131 -18.14 -35.46 2.00
CA GLN A 131 -17.22 -36.24 1.16
C GLN A 131 -16.71 -35.47 -0.06
N ASN A 132 -17.39 -34.39 -0.47
CA ASN A 132 -17.10 -33.63 -1.67
C ASN A 132 -16.87 -32.14 -1.34
N PRO A 133 -15.65 -31.77 -0.89
CA PRO A 133 -15.34 -30.39 -0.49
C PRO A 133 -15.63 -29.35 -1.56
N LEU A 134 -15.45 -29.68 -2.85
CA LEU A 134 -15.74 -28.75 -3.96
C LEU A 134 -17.24 -28.39 -4.04
N SER A 135 -18.13 -29.37 -3.90
CA SER A 135 -19.58 -29.11 -3.88
C SER A 135 -20.02 -28.33 -2.63
N HIS A 136 -19.35 -28.55 -1.49
CA HIS A 136 -19.55 -27.72 -0.30
C HIS A 136 -19.08 -26.28 -0.56
N GLU A 137 -17.93 -26.11 -1.18
CA GLU A 137 -17.42 -24.79 -1.57
C GLU A 137 -18.39 -24.06 -2.49
N HIS A 138 -18.99 -24.75 -3.48
CA HIS A 138 -20.06 -24.19 -4.31
C HIS A 138 -21.23 -23.67 -3.47
N CYS A 139 -21.68 -24.41 -2.45
CA CYS A 139 -22.74 -23.97 -1.54
C CYS A 139 -22.37 -22.72 -0.74
N LEU A 140 -21.10 -22.61 -0.32
CA LEU A 140 -20.59 -21.42 0.38
C LEU A 140 -20.58 -20.20 -0.54
N ILE A 141 -20.10 -20.36 -1.79
CA ILE A 141 -20.10 -19.29 -2.80
C ILE A 141 -21.54 -18.86 -3.11
N LEU A 142 -22.47 -19.80 -3.25
CA LEU A 142 -23.89 -19.48 -3.49
C LEU A 142 -24.48 -18.68 -2.34
N SER A 143 -24.20 -19.07 -1.09
CA SER A 143 -24.68 -18.36 0.10
C SER A 143 -24.12 -16.94 0.14
N TRP A 144 -22.81 -16.78 -0.04
CA TRP A 144 -22.16 -15.48 -0.12
C TRP A 144 -22.74 -14.58 -1.23
N LEU A 145 -23.01 -15.14 -2.42
CA LEU A 145 -23.63 -14.39 -3.52
C LEU A 145 -25.01 -13.88 -3.12
N GLN A 146 -25.82 -14.72 -2.48
CA GLN A 146 -27.16 -14.35 -2.02
C GLN A 146 -27.12 -13.25 -0.96
N ASP A 147 -26.21 -13.38 0.01
CA ASP A 147 -26.05 -12.43 1.11
C ASP A 147 -25.45 -11.08 0.64
N SER A 148 -24.71 -11.10 -0.48
CA SER A 148 -24.11 -9.90 -1.09
C SER A 148 -25.08 -9.11 -1.98
N LEU A 149 -26.27 -9.63 -2.27
CA LEU A 149 -27.26 -8.90 -3.06
C LEU A 149 -27.89 -7.76 -2.25
N ASP A 150 -28.19 -6.67 -2.95
CA ASP A 150 -28.85 -5.52 -2.34
C ASP A 150 -30.21 -5.87 -1.74
N ARG A 151 -30.51 -5.25 -0.61
CA ARG A 151 -31.84 -5.36 -0.02
C ARG A 151 -32.84 -4.65 -0.93
N PRO A 152 -33.86 -5.37 -1.43
CA PRO A 152 -34.85 -4.74 -2.30
C PRO A 152 -35.70 -3.72 -1.54
N GLN A 153 -36.13 -2.68 -2.25
CA GLN A 153 -36.99 -1.65 -1.68
C GLN A 153 -38.42 -2.17 -1.57
N GLU A 154 -39.01 -2.07 -0.37
CA GLU A 154 -40.40 -2.45 -0.16
C GLU A 154 -41.36 -1.54 -0.94
N PRO A 155 -42.38 -2.08 -1.62
CA PRO A 155 -43.41 -1.29 -2.28
C PRO A 155 -44.15 -0.36 -1.31
N GLU A 156 -44.53 0.84 -1.77
CA GLU A 156 -45.22 1.85 -0.94
C GLU A 156 -46.54 1.36 -0.31
N GLU A 157 -47.24 0.44 -0.97
CA GLU A 157 -48.51 -0.12 -0.52
C GLU A 157 -48.44 -1.65 -0.51
N LEU A 158 -48.74 -2.26 0.64
CA LEU A 158 -49.01 -3.70 0.78
C LEU A 158 -50.49 -3.92 1.09
N ARG A 159 -51.26 -4.33 0.09
CA ARG A 159 -52.70 -4.63 0.23
C ARG A 159 -52.91 -5.97 0.92
N GLY A 160 -53.74 -5.96 1.96
CA GLY A 160 -54.12 -7.16 2.73
C GLY A 160 -55.18 -8.05 2.09
N ASP A 161 -55.78 -7.62 0.97
CA ASP A 161 -56.77 -8.39 0.21
C ASP A 161 -56.26 -8.67 -1.20
N LYS A 162 -56.10 -9.97 -1.53
CA LYS A 162 -55.77 -10.41 -2.88
C LYS A 162 -56.98 -10.22 -3.80
N TRP A 163 -56.72 -9.68 -5.00
CA TRP A 163 -57.69 -9.50 -6.07
C TRP A 163 -58.96 -8.71 -5.68
N LEU A 164 -58.78 -7.61 -4.95
CA LEU A 164 -59.87 -6.78 -4.43
C LEU A 164 -60.78 -6.24 -5.56
N TYR A 165 -60.20 -5.76 -6.65
CA TYR A 165 -60.94 -5.17 -7.76
C TYR A 165 -61.63 -6.25 -8.60
N THR A 166 -60.96 -7.38 -8.81
CA THR A 166 -61.51 -8.56 -9.49
C THR A 166 -62.71 -9.09 -8.70
N ARG A 167 -62.58 -9.25 -7.38
CA ARG A 167 -63.69 -9.64 -6.49
C ARG A 167 -64.85 -8.66 -6.60
N SER A 168 -64.57 -7.36 -6.59
CA SER A 168 -65.60 -6.32 -6.73
C SER A 168 -66.31 -6.43 -8.08
N SER A 169 -65.57 -6.66 -9.17
CA SER A 169 -66.14 -6.82 -10.51
C SER A 169 -67.04 -8.05 -10.64
N ILE A 170 -66.67 -9.18 -10.01
CA ILE A 170 -67.48 -10.40 -9.98
C ILE A 170 -68.80 -10.13 -9.23
N LEU A 171 -68.72 -9.49 -8.06
CA LEU A 171 -69.90 -9.17 -7.25
C LEU A 171 -70.85 -8.21 -7.97
N THR A 172 -70.32 -7.16 -8.61
CA THR A 172 -71.13 -6.21 -9.40
C THR A 172 -71.79 -6.89 -10.59
N ALA A 173 -71.09 -7.76 -11.31
CA ALA A 173 -71.66 -8.50 -12.44
C ALA A 173 -72.78 -9.46 -11.98
N GLN A 174 -72.59 -10.15 -10.86
CA GLN A 174 -73.62 -11.02 -10.26
C GLN A 174 -74.87 -10.23 -9.83
N GLN A 175 -74.70 -9.04 -9.25
CA GLN A 175 -75.83 -8.19 -8.82
C GLN A 175 -76.58 -7.54 -9.99
N SER A 176 -75.86 -7.16 -11.06
CA SER A 176 -76.43 -6.50 -12.23
C SER A 176 -76.96 -7.45 -13.31
N GLY A 177 -76.71 -8.76 -13.18
CA GLY A 177 -77.06 -9.77 -14.19
C GLY A 177 -76.25 -9.67 -15.48
N ASN A 178 -75.16 -8.88 -15.47
CA ASN A 178 -74.28 -8.69 -16.61
C ASN A 178 -73.21 -9.78 -16.69
N SER A 179 -72.60 -9.95 -17.88
CA SER A 179 -71.46 -10.86 -18.06
C SER A 179 -70.24 -10.40 -17.25
N ILE A 180 -69.60 -11.33 -16.55
CA ILE A 180 -68.36 -11.08 -15.80
C ILE A 180 -67.24 -10.71 -16.79
N PRO A 181 -66.59 -9.53 -16.66
CA PRO A 181 -65.56 -9.08 -17.61
C PRO A 181 -64.26 -9.90 -17.59
N GLY A 182 -63.93 -10.54 -16.46
CA GLY A 182 -62.71 -11.31 -16.26
C GLY A 182 -62.98 -12.72 -15.71
N VAL A 183 -62.06 -13.22 -14.89
CA VAL A 183 -62.22 -14.48 -14.17
C VAL A 183 -63.49 -14.50 -13.30
N SER A 184 -64.12 -15.67 -13.18
CA SER A 184 -65.32 -15.87 -12.36
C SER A 184 -65.05 -16.48 -10.99
N GLU A 185 -63.82 -16.93 -10.74
CA GLU A 185 -63.39 -17.61 -9.52
C GLU A 185 -62.12 -16.90 -8.98
N LEU A 186 -61.85 -17.04 -7.68
CA LEU A 186 -60.79 -16.31 -6.98
C LEU A 186 -59.61 -17.20 -6.53
N ASP A 187 -59.56 -18.46 -6.97
CA ASP A 187 -58.36 -19.28 -6.80
C ASP A 187 -57.25 -18.83 -7.76
N ILE A 188 -55.99 -19.04 -7.36
CA ILE A 188 -54.82 -18.55 -8.11
C ILE A 188 -54.71 -19.12 -9.53
N ASP A 189 -55.29 -20.29 -9.78
CA ASP A 189 -55.26 -20.96 -11.08
C ASP A 189 -56.44 -20.53 -11.97
N ALA A 190 -57.39 -19.73 -11.48
CA ALA A 190 -58.54 -19.28 -12.25
C ALA A 190 -58.13 -18.56 -13.57
N PRO A 191 -57.11 -17.68 -13.60
CA PRO A 191 -56.66 -17.05 -14.83
C PRO A 191 -56.14 -18.06 -15.86
N ILE A 192 -55.38 -19.06 -15.40
CA ILE A 192 -54.80 -20.12 -16.25
C ILE A 192 -55.90 -21.05 -16.76
N ARG A 193 -56.74 -21.57 -15.84
CA ARG A 193 -57.81 -22.54 -16.13
C ARG A 193 -58.90 -21.96 -17.02
N GLN A 194 -59.27 -20.70 -16.82
CA GLN A 194 -60.33 -20.04 -17.58
C GLN A 194 -59.82 -19.31 -18.82
N GLY A 195 -58.51 -19.06 -18.93
CA GLY A 195 -57.92 -18.25 -19.98
C GLY A 195 -58.43 -16.80 -19.98
N LYS A 196 -58.78 -16.27 -18.79
CA LYS A 196 -59.33 -14.92 -18.62
C LYS A 196 -58.45 -14.09 -17.69
N PRO A 197 -58.34 -12.77 -17.91
CA PRO A 197 -57.54 -11.91 -17.05
C PRO A 197 -58.27 -11.57 -15.74
N ILE A 198 -57.48 -11.21 -14.74
CA ILE A 198 -57.91 -10.46 -13.55
C ILE A 198 -58.06 -8.97 -13.89
N SER A 199 -58.58 -8.17 -12.95
CA SER A 199 -58.68 -6.72 -13.15
C SER A 199 -57.29 -6.09 -13.39
N PRO A 200 -57.18 -5.07 -14.27
CA PRO A 200 -55.90 -4.40 -14.55
C PRO A 200 -55.22 -3.80 -13.31
N GLU A 201 -56.00 -3.29 -12.36
CA GLU A 201 -55.53 -2.71 -11.11
C GLU A 201 -54.90 -3.76 -10.18
N ASP A 202 -55.50 -4.95 -10.12
CA ASP A 202 -54.95 -6.08 -9.39
C ASP A 202 -53.69 -6.60 -10.08
N LYS A 203 -53.70 -6.73 -11.41
CA LYS A 203 -52.53 -7.19 -12.17
C LYS A 203 -51.33 -6.27 -11.99
N LYS A 204 -51.51 -4.95 -12.12
CA LYS A 204 -50.44 -3.98 -11.91
C LYS A 204 -49.84 -4.05 -10.51
N TYR A 205 -50.69 -4.26 -9.49
CA TYR A 205 -50.25 -4.45 -8.11
C TYR A 205 -49.48 -5.77 -7.93
N GLU A 206 -49.98 -6.87 -8.47
CA GLU A 206 -49.30 -8.18 -8.41
C GLU A 206 -47.94 -8.16 -9.11
N ASP A 207 -47.81 -7.53 -10.28
CA ASP A 207 -46.53 -7.44 -10.99
C ASP A 207 -45.47 -6.71 -10.14
N ALA A 208 -45.84 -5.62 -9.45
CA ALA A 208 -44.94 -4.90 -8.55
C ALA A 208 -44.60 -5.71 -7.27
N LEU A 209 -45.59 -6.40 -6.70
CA LEU A 209 -45.41 -7.26 -5.53
C LEU A 209 -44.52 -8.47 -5.85
N TYR A 210 -44.74 -9.13 -6.98
CA TYR A 210 -43.93 -10.28 -7.40
C TYR A 210 -42.51 -9.88 -7.75
N LYS A 211 -42.27 -8.67 -8.26
CA LYS A 211 -40.91 -8.15 -8.38
C LYS A 211 -40.20 -8.09 -7.02
N TYR A 212 -40.85 -7.50 -6.02
CA TYR A 212 -40.28 -7.42 -4.67
C TYR A 212 -40.04 -8.80 -4.06
N ILE A 213 -41.00 -9.73 -4.20
CA ILE A 213 -40.84 -11.11 -3.72
C ILE A 213 -39.72 -11.83 -4.46
N PHE A 214 -39.60 -11.68 -5.78
CA PHE A 214 -38.52 -12.25 -6.58
C PHE A 214 -37.15 -11.79 -6.07
N GLU A 215 -36.99 -10.49 -5.82
CA GLU A 215 -35.73 -9.94 -5.31
C GLU A 215 -35.40 -10.47 -3.90
N LEU A 216 -36.39 -10.58 -3.01
CA LEU A 216 -36.22 -11.19 -1.67
C LEU A 216 -35.81 -12.67 -1.78
N VAL A 217 -36.50 -13.45 -2.61
CA VAL A 217 -36.25 -14.89 -2.80
C VAL A 217 -34.87 -15.12 -3.40
N ARG A 218 -34.45 -14.30 -4.38
CA ARG A 218 -33.11 -14.37 -4.98
C ARG A 218 -32.02 -14.08 -3.96
N ALA A 219 -32.25 -13.14 -3.04
CA ALA A 219 -31.35 -12.80 -1.92
C ALA A 219 -31.49 -13.74 -0.70
N ARG A 220 -32.11 -14.92 -0.85
CA ARG A 220 -32.31 -15.92 0.23
C ARG A 220 -33.10 -15.40 1.44
N ARG A 221 -33.81 -14.27 1.32
CA ARG A 221 -34.69 -13.70 2.36
C ARG A 221 -36.05 -14.40 2.36
N PHE A 222 -36.06 -15.73 2.42
CA PHE A 222 -37.25 -16.55 2.26
C PHE A 222 -38.29 -16.29 3.35
N GLU A 223 -37.86 -16.03 4.59
CA GLU A 223 -38.77 -15.76 5.70
C GLU A 223 -39.43 -14.39 5.60
N GLU A 224 -38.72 -13.36 5.11
CA GLU A 224 -39.33 -12.08 4.77
C GLU A 224 -40.31 -12.25 3.61
N ALA A 225 -39.91 -12.94 2.54
CA ALA A 225 -40.78 -13.24 1.41
C ALA A 225 -42.05 -14.00 1.83
N ARG A 226 -41.93 -14.97 2.74
CA ARG A 226 -43.06 -15.73 3.32
C ARG A 226 -44.00 -14.82 4.10
N LYS A 227 -43.47 -13.93 4.94
CA LYS A 227 -44.27 -12.94 5.69
C LYS A 227 -45.04 -12.02 4.75
N ILE A 228 -44.39 -11.49 3.71
CA ILE A 228 -45.03 -10.65 2.68
C ILE A 228 -46.12 -11.44 1.95
N CYS A 229 -45.87 -12.70 1.58
CA CYS A 229 -46.87 -13.55 0.95
C CYS A 229 -48.09 -13.77 1.85
N VAL A 230 -47.89 -14.03 3.15
CA VAL A 230 -48.99 -14.21 4.13
C VAL A 230 -49.78 -12.91 4.31
N GLN A 231 -49.10 -11.76 4.46
CA GLN A 231 -49.72 -10.44 4.61
C GLN A 231 -50.59 -10.08 3.40
N THR A 232 -50.13 -10.41 2.20
CA THR A 232 -50.81 -10.13 0.93
C THR A 232 -51.76 -11.26 0.47
N LYS A 233 -51.98 -12.28 1.32
CA LYS A 233 -52.81 -13.47 1.04
C LYS A 233 -52.36 -14.31 -0.18
N ASN A 234 -51.09 -14.22 -0.55
CA ASN A 234 -50.40 -15.11 -1.49
C ASN A 234 -49.97 -16.42 -0.81
N TYR A 235 -50.91 -17.12 -0.15
CA TYR A 235 -50.60 -18.29 0.68
C TYR A 235 -49.99 -19.46 -0.10
N THR A 236 -50.41 -19.66 -1.35
CA THR A 236 -49.87 -20.73 -2.21
C THR A 236 -48.40 -20.52 -2.53
N LEU A 237 -47.99 -19.27 -2.74
CA LEU A 237 -46.58 -18.92 -2.93
C LEU A 237 -45.80 -19.08 -1.63
N ALA A 238 -46.37 -18.68 -0.49
CA ALA A 238 -45.77 -18.93 0.82
C ALA A 238 -45.55 -20.42 1.10
N LEU A 239 -46.49 -21.28 0.67
CA LEU A 239 -46.37 -22.74 0.77
C LEU A 239 -45.29 -23.30 -0.16
N ALA A 240 -45.15 -22.75 -1.37
CA ALA A 240 -44.12 -23.18 -2.32
C ALA A 240 -42.71 -23.03 -1.75
N PHE A 241 -42.45 -22.02 -0.92
CA PHE A 241 -41.16 -21.83 -0.24
C PHE A 241 -40.83 -22.96 0.75
N GLY A 242 -41.83 -23.67 1.28
CA GLY A 242 -41.60 -24.84 2.15
C GLY A 242 -40.86 -25.99 1.46
N GLY A 243 -40.82 -26.02 0.12
CA GLY A 243 -40.11 -27.05 -0.64
C GLY A 243 -38.61 -26.81 -0.84
N LEU A 244 -38.08 -25.68 -0.36
CA LEU A 244 -36.66 -25.35 -0.48
C LEU A 244 -35.76 -26.30 0.32
N GLU A 245 -36.26 -26.81 1.44
CA GLU A 245 -35.50 -27.70 2.33
C GLU A 245 -35.72 -29.16 1.97
N GLU A 246 -34.63 -29.93 1.98
CA GLU A 246 -34.74 -31.40 1.93
C GLU A 246 -35.45 -31.92 3.18
N TYR A 247 -36.18 -33.02 3.04
CA TYR A 247 -36.84 -33.63 4.18
C TYR A 247 -35.82 -34.07 5.22
N TYR A 248 -36.07 -33.67 6.46
CA TYR A 248 -35.33 -34.07 7.65
C TYR A 248 -36.31 -34.50 8.74
N ASP A 249 -36.12 -35.70 9.25
CA ASP A 249 -36.85 -36.22 10.40
C ASP A 249 -35.98 -36.20 11.65
N SER A 250 -36.37 -35.38 12.64
CA SER A 250 -35.59 -35.22 13.87
C SER A 250 -35.59 -36.45 14.77
N GLN A 251 -36.62 -37.31 14.68
CA GLN A 251 -36.68 -38.54 15.46
C GLN A 251 -35.75 -39.60 14.89
N ILE A 252 -35.53 -39.58 13.57
CA ILE A 252 -34.67 -40.53 12.87
C ILE A 252 -33.22 -40.05 12.89
N ASP A 253 -32.96 -38.86 12.36
CA ASP A 253 -31.61 -38.39 12.06
C ASP A 253 -31.07 -37.40 13.09
N GLY A 254 -31.91 -36.95 14.04
CA GLY A 254 -31.52 -35.90 15.00
C GLY A 254 -30.40 -36.27 15.94
N HIS A 255 -30.25 -37.55 16.26
CA HIS A 255 -29.10 -38.03 17.05
C HIS A 255 -27.77 -37.97 16.27
N VAL A 256 -27.83 -38.06 14.94
CA VAL A 256 -26.64 -38.06 14.05
C VAL A 256 -26.12 -36.65 13.85
N LEU A 257 -27.02 -35.68 13.69
CA LEU A 257 -26.69 -34.27 13.42
C LEU A 257 -26.66 -33.39 14.68
N GLY A 258 -26.84 -33.97 15.88
CA GLY A 258 -26.91 -33.21 17.13
C GLY A 258 -28.10 -32.25 17.21
N ASN A 259 -29.19 -32.57 16.52
CA ASN A 259 -30.37 -31.74 16.30
C ASN A 259 -31.66 -32.46 16.76
N SER A 260 -31.57 -33.30 17.81
CA SER A 260 -32.72 -34.06 18.35
C SER A 260 -33.87 -33.18 18.83
N ASP A 261 -33.56 -31.94 19.23
CA ASP A 261 -34.53 -31.02 19.83
C ASP A 261 -35.28 -30.17 18.79
N LYS A 262 -34.97 -30.34 17.49
CA LYS A 262 -35.61 -29.61 16.39
C LYS A 262 -36.85 -30.34 15.87
N GLU A 263 -37.78 -29.58 15.28
CA GLU A 263 -38.91 -30.16 14.55
C GLU A 263 -38.47 -30.75 13.21
N SER A 264 -39.19 -31.76 12.73
CA SER A 264 -39.01 -32.30 11.38
C SER A 264 -39.46 -31.27 10.34
N VAL A 265 -38.66 -31.07 9.29
CA VAL A 265 -38.85 -30.00 8.29
C VAL A 265 -38.63 -30.52 6.86
N GLY A 266 -38.91 -29.66 5.87
CA GLY A 266 -38.73 -29.95 4.45
C GLY A 266 -39.83 -30.82 3.84
N ILE A 267 -39.61 -31.25 2.59
CA ILE A 267 -40.58 -32.01 1.81
C ILE A 267 -40.02 -33.36 1.33
N GLN A 268 -40.81 -34.42 1.49
CA GLN A 268 -40.36 -35.78 1.12
C GLN A 268 -40.11 -35.92 -0.39
N ASN A 269 -40.97 -35.31 -1.21
CA ASN A 269 -40.91 -35.41 -2.67
C ASN A 269 -40.34 -34.12 -3.29
N LYS A 270 -39.16 -33.67 -2.84
CA LYS A 270 -38.51 -32.44 -3.32
C LYS A 270 -38.31 -32.42 -4.82
N MET A 271 -37.95 -33.57 -5.38
CA MET A 271 -37.80 -33.75 -6.83
C MET A 271 -39.09 -33.40 -7.56
N LEU A 272 -40.25 -33.91 -7.13
CA LEU A 272 -41.54 -33.61 -7.75
C LEU A 272 -41.90 -32.12 -7.63
N TRP A 273 -41.75 -31.56 -6.43
CA TRP A 273 -41.95 -30.13 -6.18
C TRP A 273 -41.12 -29.27 -7.14
N ARG A 274 -39.85 -29.63 -7.35
CA ARG A 274 -38.98 -28.92 -8.29
C ARG A 274 -39.52 -28.97 -9.72
N ARG A 275 -39.99 -30.13 -10.20
CA ARG A 275 -40.60 -30.24 -11.55
C ARG A 275 -41.88 -29.41 -11.66
N MET A 276 -42.67 -29.33 -10.59
CA MET A 276 -43.87 -28.47 -10.55
C MET A 276 -43.49 -26.99 -10.66
N CYS A 277 -42.51 -26.53 -9.87
CA CYS A 277 -42.00 -25.17 -9.97
C CYS A 277 -41.41 -24.88 -11.35
N PHE A 278 -40.64 -25.81 -11.92
CA PHE A 278 -40.10 -25.66 -13.27
C PHE A 278 -41.23 -25.50 -14.30
N ASN A 279 -42.29 -26.32 -14.23
CA ASN A 279 -43.41 -26.23 -15.15
C ASN A 279 -44.09 -24.84 -15.09
N LEU A 280 -44.30 -24.32 -13.88
CA LEU A 280 -44.84 -22.97 -13.67
C LEU A 280 -43.92 -21.88 -14.22
N ALA A 281 -42.60 -22.01 -14.04
CA ALA A 281 -41.63 -21.08 -14.61
C ALA A 281 -41.68 -21.03 -16.16
N GLN A 282 -42.13 -22.09 -16.82
CA GLN A 282 -42.30 -22.14 -18.28
C GLN A 282 -43.66 -21.62 -18.76
N ASP A 283 -44.65 -21.41 -17.89
CA ASP A 283 -45.98 -20.95 -18.27
C ASP A 283 -45.96 -19.45 -18.61
N LYS A 284 -46.14 -19.13 -19.91
CA LYS A 284 -46.13 -17.76 -20.43
C LYS A 284 -47.38 -16.95 -20.07
N ASN A 285 -48.39 -17.57 -19.46
CA ASN A 285 -49.58 -16.87 -18.97
C ASN A 285 -49.32 -16.16 -17.62
N LEU A 286 -48.29 -16.59 -16.88
CA LEU A 286 -47.83 -15.96 -15.65
C LEU A 286 -46.98 -14.72 -15.94
N SER A 287 -46.86 -13.82 -14.96
CA SER A 287 -46.00 -12.63 -15.09
C SER A 287 -44.52 -13.03 -15.10
N GLU A 288 -43.66 -12.16 -15.64
CA GLU A 288 -42.22 -12.43 -15.72
C GLU A 288 -41.60 -12.69 -14.35
N TYR A 289 -41.96 -11.89 -13.33
CA TYR A 289 -41.44 -12.05 -11.97
C TYR A 289 -42.03 -13.25 -11.23
N GLU A 290 -43.29 -13.59 -11.47
CA GLU A 290 -43.88 -14.82 -10.91
C GLU A 290 -43.17 -16.07 -11.47
N ARG A 291 -42.95 -16.10 -12.80
CA ARG A 291 -42.12 -17.13 -13.43
C ARG A 291 -40.69 -17.11 -12.89
N GLY A 292 -40.13 -15.93 -12.64
CA GLY A 292 -38.82 -15.74 -12.03
C GLY A 292 -38.72 -16.34 -10.62
N ILE A 293 -39.75 -16.18 -9.78
CA ILE A 293 -39.80 -16.78 -8.44
C ILE A 293 -39.75 -18.29 -8.56
N TYR A 294 -40.63 -18.89 -9.36
CA TYR A 294 -40.60 -20.33 -9.61
C TYR A 294 -39.30 -20.79 -10.28
N GLY A 295 -38.67 -19.92 -11.06
CA GLY A 295 -37.34 -20.09 -11.63
C GLY A 295 -36.27 -20.24 -10.56
N VAL A 296 -36.22 -19.34 -9.57
CA VAL A 296 -35.29 -19.43 -8.44
C VAL A 296 -35.55 -20.71 -7.63
N LEU A 297 -36.81 -21.05 -7.37
CA LEU A 297 -37.18 -22.27 -6.63
C LEU A 297 -36.80 -23.56 -7.36
N SER A 298 -36.86 -23.56 -8.70
CA SER A 298 -36.51 -24.72 -9.53
C SER A 298 -35.06 -24.71 -10.05
N SER A 299 -34.30 -23.66 -9.75
CA SER A 299 -33.00 -23.37 -10.37
C SER A 299 -33.06 -23.39 -11.90
N ASP A 300 -34.14 -22.86 -12.49
CA ASP A 300 -34.25 -22.67 -13.93
C ASP A 300 -33.40 -21.48 -14.38
N ILE A 301 -32.53 -21.70 -15.36
CA ILE A 301 -31.59 -20.67 -15.82
C ILE A 301 -32.32 -19.58 -16.61
N ASP A 302 -33.15 -19.96 -17.57
CA ASP A 302 -33.71 -19.02 -18.54
C ASP A 302 -34.63 -17.98 -17.88
N SER A 303 -35.50 -18.42 -16.97
CA SER A 303 -36.40 -17.52 -16.24
C SER A 303 -35.68 -16.57 -15.28
N VAL A 304 -34.58 -17.01 -14.63
CA VAL A 304 -33.84 -16.18 -13.67
C VAL A 304 -32.85 -15.25 -14.39
N VAL A 305 -32.14 -15.74 -15.41
CA VAL A 305 -31.18 -14.93 -16.19
C VAL A 305 -31.89 -13.82 -16.95
N ALA A 306 -33.12 -14.04 -17.43
CA ALA A 306 -33.93 -13.00 -18.06
C ALA A 306 -34.22 -11.80 -17.14
N LEU A 307 -34.11 -11.96 -15.82
CA LEU A 307 -34.33 -10.93 -14.80
C LEU A 307 -33.04 -10.58 -14.03
N SER A 308 -31.88 -10.92 -14.59
CA SER A 308 -30.57 -10.78 -13.94
C SER A 308 -29.60 -9.97 -14.81
N ASP A 309 -29.34 -8.73 -14.39
CA ASP A 309 -28.57 -7.75 -15.16
C ASP A 309 -27.12 -7.60 -14.66
N THR A 310 -26.79 -8.15 -13.49
CA THR A 310 -25.44 -8.09 -12.93
C THR A 310 -24.70 -9.41 -13.03
N TRP A 311 -23.37 -9.33 -12.96
CA TRP A 311 -22.49 -10.49 -12.95
C TRP A 311 -22.80 -11.43 -11.78
N GLU A 312 -23.02 -10.88 -10.58
CA GLU A 312 -23.33 -11.63 -9.37
C GLU A 312 -24.66 -12.38 -9.52
N GLN A 313 -25.68 -11.72 -10.07
CA GLN A 313 -27.01 -12.31 -10.28
C GLN A 313 -26.99 -13.46 -11.29
N GLN A 314 -26.25 -13.31 -12.41
CA GLN A 314 -26.10 -14.38 -13.39
C GLN A 314 -25.24 -15.53 -12.87
N LEU A 315 -24.13 -15.24 -12.17
CA LEU A 315 -23.31 -16.27 -11.53
C LEU A 315 -24.15 -17.09 -10.54
N LEU A 316 -24.98 -16.44 -9.73
CA LEU A 316 -25.90 -17.09 -8.80
C LEU A 316 -26.86 -18.02 -9.53
N ALA A 317 -27.46 -17.60 -10.65
CA ALA A 317 -28.40 -18.42 -11.42
C ALA A 317 -27.74 -19.70 -11.96
N TYR A 318 -26.57 -19.58 -12.60
CA TYR A 318 -25.84 -20.73 -13.13
C TYR A 318 -25.30 -21.65 -12.02
N LEU A 319 -24.78 -21.07 -10.93
CA LEU A 319 -24.24 -21.84 -9.80
C LEU A 319 -25.35 -22.58 -9.04
N SER A 320 -26.51 -21.94 -8.85
CA SER A 320 -27.70 -22.58 -8.29
C SER A 320 -28.14 -23.78 -9.12
N ASN A 321 -28.16 -23.65 -10.45
CA ASN A 321 -28.47 -24.76 -11.35
C ASN A 321 -27.45 -25.91 -11.25
N LEU A 322 -26.15 -25.60 -11.19
CA LEU A 322 -25.09 -26.59 -11.01
C LEU A 322 -25.27 -27.38 -9.71
N ILE A 323 -25.42 -26.68 -8.57
CA ILE A 323 -25.58 -27.30 -7.24
C ILE A 323 -26.85 -28.15 -7.19
N THR A 324 -27.96 -27.64 -7.72
CA THR A 324 -29.21 -28.39 -7.74
C THR A 324 -29.09 -29.65 -8.60
N ALA A 325 -28.43 -29.58 -9.75
CA ALA A 325 -28.19 -30.76 -10.59
C ALA A 325 -27.28 -31.80 -9.91
N GLU A 326 -26.22 -31.36 -9.22
CA GLU A 326 -25.37 -32.24 -8.40
C GLU A 326 -26.17 -32.94 -7.29
N SER A 327 -26.99 -32.19 -6.55
CA SER A 327 -27.84 -32.73 -5.48
C SER A 327 -28.85 -33.77 -6.02
N GLU A 328 -29.46 -33.51 -7.19
CA GLU A 328 -30.32 -34.50 -7.83
C GLU A 328 -29.58 -35.77 -8.27
N ASP A 329 -28.38 -35.64 -8.83
CA ASP A 329 -27.55 -36.78 -9.23
C ASP A 329 -27.24 -37.67 -8.01
N VAL A 330 -26.97 -37.06 -6.85
CA VAL A 330 -26.77 -37.77 -5.57
C VAL A 330 -28.03 -38.53 -5.16
N MET A 331 -29.19 -37.88 -5.21
CA MET A 331 -30.46 -38.55 -4.86
C MET A 331 -30.78 -39.71 -5.82
N ARG A 332 -30.49 -39.56 -7.13
CA ARG A 332 -30.64 -40.66 -8.10
C ARG A 332 -29.72 -41.82 -7.78
N GLN A 333 -28.44 -41.56 -7.49
CA GLN A 333 -27.47 -42.59 -7.12
C GLN A 333 -27.85 -43.31 -5.82
N ALA A 334 -28.46 -42.59 -4.88
CA ALA A 334 -28.99 -43.16 -3.65
C ALA A 334 -30.32 -43.92 -3.82
N GLY A 335 -30.90 -43.96 -5.03
CA GLY A 335 -32.18 -44.62 -5.32
C GLY A 335 -33.38 -43.94 -4.64
N ARG A 336 -33.29 -42.64 -4.35
CA ARG A 336 -34.33 -41.86 -3.65
C ARG A 336 -35.33 -41.16 -4.57
N VAL A 337 -35.17 -41.31 -5.87
CA VAL A 337 -36.01 -40.62 -6.86
C VAL A 337 -37.03 -41.60 -7.44
N ASP A 338 -38.29 -41.21 -7.39
CA ASP A 338 -39.38 -41.97 -8.02
C ASP A 338 -39.17 -42.00 -9.56
N PRO A 339 -39.21 -43.18 -10.20
CA PRO A 339 -39.01 -43.30 -11.65
C PRO A 339 -39.99 -42.50 -12.50
N GLU A 340 -41.24 -42.30 -12.06
CA GLU A 340 -42.24 -41.50 -12.78
C GLU A 340 -41.89 -40.01 -12.71
N VAL A 341 -41.36 -39.55 -11.57
CA VAL A 341 -40.90 -38.17 -11.37
C VAL A 341 -39.62 -37.91 -12.16
N ASP A 342 -38.69 -38.86 -12.20
CA ASP A 342 -37.44 -38.73 -12.96
C ASP A 342 -37.69 -38.72 -14.49
N ALA A 343 -38.77 -39.35 -14.95
CA ALA A 343 -39.18 -39.33 -16.35
C ALA A 343 -39.65 -37.93 -16.83
N ILE A 344 -40.03 -37.04 -15.91
CA ILE A 344 -40.41 -35.65 -16.24
C ILE A 344 -39.14 -34.87 -16.56
N ARG A 345 -38.93 -34.61 -17.86
CA ARG A 345 -37.73 -33.96 -18.37
C ARG A 345 -37.64 -32.49 -17.96
N ILE A 346 -36.46 -32.12 -17.50
CA ILE A 346 -35.99 -30.76 -17.28
C ILE A 346 -34.69 -30.56 -18.08
N PRO A 347 -34.32 -29.32 -18.43
CA PRO A 347 -33.03 -29.04 -19.07
C PRO A 347 -31.87 -29.56 -18.22
N ALA A 348 -30.91 -30.22 -18.87
CA ALA A 348 -29.67 -30.62 -18.22
C ALA A 348 -28.84 -29.38 -17.86
N ALA A 349 -28.09 -29.46 -16.76
CA ALA A 349 -27.17 -28.39 -16.38
C ALA A 349 -26.15 -28.16 -17.51
N PRO A 350 -26.02 -26.92 -18.04
CA PRO A 350 -25.14 -26.63 -19.17
C PRO A 350 -23.66 -26.66 -18.77
N PHE A 351 -23.36 -26.51 -17.49
CA PHE A 351 -22.00 -26.48 -16.95
C PHE A 351 -21.79 -27.60 -15.94
N LYS A 352 -20.53 -28.01 -15.78
CA LYS A 352 -20.10 -29.03 -14.82
C LYS A 352 -19.13 -28.49 -13.76
N SER A 353 -18.67 -27.26 -13.91
CA SER A 353 -17.82 -26.60 -12.93
C SER A 353 -18.12 -25.10 -12.85
N VAL A 354 -17.86 -24.51 -11.68
CA VAL A 354 -17.90 -23.04 -11.51
C VAL A 354 -16.90 -22.32 -12.40
N LYS A 355 -15.78 -22.98 -12.76
CA LYS A 355 -14.77 -22.42 -13.66
C LYS A 355 -15.34 -22.17 -15.07
N ASP A 356 -16.11 -23.13 -15.58
CA ASP A 356 -16.76 -23.01 -16.90
C ASP A 356 -17.83 -21.90 -16.88
N ILE A 357 -18.56 -21.76 -15.78
CA ILE A 357 -19.54 -20.68 -15.60
C ILE A 357 -18.83 -19.32 -15.66
N LEU A 358 -17.74 -19.14 -14.92
CA LEU A 358 -16.97 -17.89 -14.91
C LEU A 358 -16.42 -17.55 -16.31
N GLN A 359 -15.86 -18.54 -17.01
CA GLN A 359 -15.39 -18.36 -18.38
C GLN A 359 -16.51 -17.98 -19.36
N TYR A 360 -17.71 -18.56 -19.17
CA TYR A 360 -18.88 -18.20 -19.96
C TYR A 360 -19.32 -16.76 -19.70
N LEU A 361 -19.33 -16.29 -18.44
CA LEU A 361 -19.68 -14.92 -18.09
C LEU A 361 -18.69 -13.89 -18.65
N GLU A 362 -17.40 -14.22 -18.66
CA GLU A 362 -16.34 -13.41 -19.30
C GLU A 362 -16.61 -13.20 -20.81
N GLN A 363 -17.28 -14.15 -21.45
CA GLN A 363 -17.63 -14.13 -22.88
C GLN A 363 -19.13 -13.87 -23.12
N SER A 364 -19.86 -13.37 -22.11
CA SER A 364 -21.31 -13.18 -22.17
C SER A 364 -21.73 -12.29 -23.35
N ALA A 365 -22.81 -12.68 -24.03
CA ALA A 365 -23.42 -11.86 -25.09
C ALA A 365 -23.99 -10.53 -24.53
N GLY A 366 -24.33 -10.50 -23.23
CA GLY A 366 -24.77 -9.29 -22.55
C GLY A 366 -23.58 -8.37 -22.28
N ARG A 367 -23.47 -7.26 -23.02
CA ARG A 367 -22.35 -6.30 -22.89
C ARG A 367 -22.14 -5.78 -21.46
N GLY A 368 -23.21 -5.65 -20.67
CA GLY A 368 -23.14 -5.22 -19.26
C GLY A 368 -22.37 -6.21 -18.40
N VAL A 369 -22.79 -7.48 -18.40
CA VAL A 369 -22.13 -8.57 -17.65
C VAL A 369 -20.73 -8.86 -18.17
N GLN A 370 -20.53 -8.79 -19.49
CA GLN A 370 -19.20 -8.92 -20.06
C GLN A 370 -18.25 -7.83 -19.54
N LYS A 371 -18.67 -6.57 -19.54
CA LYS A 371 -17.86 -5.46 -19.01
C LYS A 371 -17.59 -5.63 -17.50
N GLN A 372 -18.61 -6.04 -16.73
CA GLN A 372 -18.45 -6.32 -15.30
C GLN A 372 -17.43 -7.43 -15.05
N SER A 373 -17.44 -8.51 -15.85
CA SER A 373 -16.50 -9.64 -15.71
C SER A 373 -15.03 -9.22 -15.85
N HIS A 374 -14.75 -8.16 -16.58
CA HIS A 374 -13.39 -7.60 -16.74
C HIS A 374 -13.02 -6.56 -15.67
N HIS A 375 -13.90 -6.29 -14.70
CA HIS A 375 -13.58 -5.45 -13.55
C HIS A 375 -12.55 -6.15 -12.65
N VAL A 376 -11.51 -5.44 -12.24
CA VAL A 376 -10.33 -6.05 -11.60
C VAL A 376 -10.66 -6.76 -10.28
N VAL A 377 -11.55 -6.20 -9.44
CA VAL A 377 -12.01 -6.87 -8.20
C VAL A 377 -12.80 -8.15 -8.51
N ARG A 378 -13.52 -8.21 -9.64
CA ARG A 378 -14.21 -9.43 -10.06
C ARG A 378 -13.26 -10.46 -10.65
N LEU A 379 -12.16 -10.02 -11.28
CA LEU A 379 -11.06 -10.92 -11.65
C LEU A 379 -10.38 -11.53 -10.42
N LEU A 380 -10.19 -10.74 -9.37
CA LEU A 380 -9.72 -11.21 -8.05
C LEU A 380 -10.68 -12.24 -7.42
N LEU A 381 -11.98 -11.95 -7.38
CA LEU A 381 -13.02 -12.90 -6.95
C LEU A 381 -12.97 -14.19 -7.78
N SER A 382 -12.90 -14.06 -9.11
CA SER A 382 -12.81 -15.18 -10.06
C SER A 382 -11.56 -16.04 -9.79
N ALA A 383 -10.41 -15.43 -9.50
CA ALA A 383 -9.18 -16.14 -9.17
C ALA A 383 -9.29 -16.93 -7.85
N ILE A 384 -9.91 -16.36 -6.82
CA ILE A 384 -10.16 -17.05 -5.55
C ILE A 384 -11.11 -18.24 -5.76
N ILE A 385 -12.22 -18.03 -6.47
CA ILE A 385 -13.21 -19.08 -6.76
C ILE A 385 -12.59 -20.20 -7.61
N LYS A 386 -11.78 -19.86 -8.62
CA LYS A 386 -11.07 -20.84 -9.45
C LYS A 386 -9.92 -21.52 -8.70
N ASN A 387 -9.53 -21.00 -7.54
CA ASN A 387 -8.33 -21.37 -6.79
C ASN A 387 -7.07 -21.27 -7.66
N ASP A 388 -6.93 -20.15 -8.38
CA ASP A 388 -5.87 -19.89 -9.37
C ASP A 388 -5.13 -18.58 -9.05
N ILE A 389 -4.75 -18.42 -7.77
CA ILE A 389 -4.06 -17.21 -7.28
C ILE A 389 -2.71 -16.98 -7.99
N PRO A 390 -1.85 -17.99 -8.20
CA PRO A 390 -0.56 -17.77 -8.87
C PRO A 390 -0.69 -17.17 -10.28
N ALA A 391 -1.61 -17.70 -11.10
CA ALA A 391 -1.81 -17.16 -12.46
C ALA A 391 -2.37 -15.74 -12.44
N PHE A 392 -3.24 -15.42 -11.46
CA PHE A 392 -3.73 -14.07 -11.28
C PHE A 392 -2.62 -13.09 -10.88
N VAL A 393 -1.77 -13.47 -9.92
CA VAL A 393 -0.62 -12.66 -9.48
C VAL A 393 0.32 -12.37 -10.66
N ASP A 394 0.63 -13.37 -11.48
CA ASP A 394 1.42 -13.21 -12.71
C ASP A 394 0.76 -12.26 -13.72
N THR A 395 -0.56 -12.39 -13.90
CA THR A 395 -1.35 -11.54 -14.82
C THR A 395 -1.37 -10.10 -14.33
N LEU A 396 -1.52 -9.88 -13.02
CA LEU A 396 -1.52 -8.56 -12.42
C LEU A 396 -0.13 -7.91 -12.51
N ALA A 397 0.94 -8.63 -12.19
CA ALA A 397 2.31 -8.15 -12.34
C ALA A 397 2.61 -7.73 -13.80
N THR A 398 2.19 -8.55 -14.77
CA THR A 398 2.31 -8.21 -16.19
C THR A 398 1.49 -6.95 -16.56
N SER A 399 0.31 -6.78 -15.95
CA SER A 399 -0.54 -5.60 -16.18
C SER A 399 0.05 -4.32 -15.60
N ILE A 400 0.77 -4.42 -14.47
CA ILE A 400 1.55 -3.32 -13.88
C ILE A 400 2.69 -2.93 -14.81
N ASP A 401 3.49 -3.90 -15.29
CA ASP A 401 4.58 -3.63 -16.24
C ASP A 401 4.07 -2.99 -17.54
N ASN A 402 2.97 -3.50 -18.08
CA ASN A 402 2.35 -2.92 -19.27
C ASN A 402 1.92 -1.47 -19.04
N LEU A 403 1.31 -1.16 -17.89
CA LEU A 403 0.90 0.20 -17.57
C LEU A 403 2.09 1.14 -17.42
N ALA A 404 3.14 0.72 -16.69
CA ALA A 404 4.37 1.50 -16.51
C ALA A 404 5.07 1.82 -17.84
N ASN A 405 4.98 0.90 -18.82
CA ASN A 405 5.57 1.06 -20.14
C ASN A 405 4.60 1.64 -21.21
N GLY A 406 3.42 2.14 -20.82
CA GLY A 406 2.44 2.74 -21.74
C GLY A 406 1.82 1.75 -22.74
N ARG A 407 1.82 0.45 -22.43
CA ARG A 407 1.19 -0.62 -23.23
C ARG A 407 -0.25 -0.84 -22.79
N ALA A 408 -1.02 -1.58 -23.59
CA ALA A 408 -2.39 -1.95 -23.24
C ALA A 408 -2.41 -2.77 -21.93
N SER A 409 -3.16 -2.28 -20.95
CA SER A 409 -3.32 -2.91 -19.63
C SER A 409 -4.80 -2.93 -19.23
N VAL A 410 -5.17 -3.94 -18.44
CA VAL A 410 -6.49 -4.01 -17.79
C VAL A 410 -6.57 -2.99 -16.64
N LEU A 411 -5.42 -2.59 -16.09
CA LEU A 411 -5.32 -1.53 -15.09
C LEU A 411 -5.35 -0.16 -15.76
N THR A 412 -6.15 0.74 -15.21
CA THR A 412 -6.08 2.18 -15.47
C THR A 412 -5.33 2.87 -14.33
N PRO A 413 -4.69 4.04 -14.53
CA PRO A 413 -4.03 4.76 -13.44
C PRO A 413 -4.93 4.98 -12.21
N GLU A 414 -6.19 5.34 -12.43
CA GLU A 414 -7.18 5.56 -11.35
C GLU A 414 -7.54 4.28 -10.59
N SER A 415 -7.72 3.16 -11.30
CA SER A 415 -8.03 1.87 -10.66
C SER A 415 -6.80 1.25 -9.98
N THR A 416 -5.60 1.59 -10.45
CA THR A 416 -4.32 1.00 -10.00
C THR A 416 -4.11 1.22 -8.50
N ILE A 417 -4.37 2.43 -7.99
CA ILE A 417 -4.21 2.76 -6.57
C ILE A 417 -5.01 1.80 -5.68
N LYS A 418 -6.30 1.68 -5.97
CA LYS A 418 -7.24 0.90 -5.15
C LYS A 418 -6.98 -0.61 -5.29
N VAL A 419 -6.70 -1.07 -6.52
CA VAL A 419 -6.40 -2.48 -6.79
C VAL A 419 -5.10 -2.92 -6.13
N LEU A 420 -4.05 -2.10 -6.19
CA LEU A 420 -2.75 -2.47 -5.62
C LEU A 420 -2.79 -2.56 -4.10
N ARG A 421 -3.62 -1.75 -3.43
CA ARG A 421 -3.91 -1.96 -2.00
C ARG A 421 -4.46 -3.36 -1.77
N VAL A 422 -5.56 -3.72 -2.45
CA VAL A 422 -6.20 -5.04 -2.25
C VAL A 422 -5.23 -6.18 -2.56
N ALA A 423 -4.52 -6.09 -3.68
CA ALA A 423 -3.61 -7.14 -4.15
C ALA A 423 -2.38 -7.31 -3.25
N ALA A 424 -1.75 -6.22 -2.80
CA ALA A 424 -0.60 -6.30 -1.89
C ALA A 424 -0.98 -6.97 -0.57
N HIS A 425 -2.12 -6.58 0.01
CA HIS A 425 -2.61 -7.19 1.25
C HIS A 425 -3.02 -8.65 1.07
N LEU A 426 -3.71 -8.97 -0.03
CA LEU A 426 -4.05 -10.35 -0.36
C LEU A 426 -2.80 -11.24 -0.44
N VAL A 427 -1.81 -10.81 -1.22
CA VAL A 427 -0.55 -11.56 -1.41
C VAL A 427 0.15 -11.79 -0.08
N ILE A 428 0.29 -10.74 0.74
CA ILE A 428 0.96 -10.83 2.05
C ILE A 428 0.20 -11.80 2.96
N VAL A 429 -1.11 -11.64 3.10
CA VAL A 429 -1.95 -12.50 3.95
C VAL A 429 -1.91 -13.96 3.49
N LEU A 430 -1.98 -14.22 2.19
CA LEU A 430 -1.89 -15.58 1.65
C LEU A 430 -0.51 -16.20 1.91
N LYS A 431 0.58 -15.44 1.75
CA LYS A 431 1.96 -15.91 2.03
C LYS A 431 2.12 -16.26 3.51
N GLU A 432 1.61 -15.43 4.42
CA GLU A 432 1.63 -15.68 5.87
C GLU A 432 0.79 -16.90 6.27
N LEU A 433 -0.28 -17.19 5.54
CA LEU A 433 -1.06 -18.44 5.68
C LEU A 433 -0.36 -19.66 5.06
N GLY A 434 0.80 -19.50 4.42
CA GLY A 434 1.51 -20.56 3.70
C GLY A 434 0.76 -21.03 2.44
N ILE A 435 0.01 -20.14 1.79
CA ILE A 435 -0.66 -20.39 0.52
C ILE A 435 0.27 -19.92 -0.61
N ASP A 436 0.41 -20.75 -1.65
CA ASP A 436 1.22 -20.40 -2.81
C ASP A 436 0.59 -19.24 -3.59
N VAL A 437 1.36 -18.16 -3.73
CA VAL A 437 1.02 -16.94 -4.48
C VAL A 437 1.76 -16.85 -5.82
N GLY A 438 2.53 -17.88 -6.18
CA GLY A 438 3.31 -17.93 -7.41
C GLY A 438 4.72 -17.37 -7.24
N ARG A 439 5.25 -16.78 -8.32
CA ARG A 439 6.66 -16.43 -8.45
C ARG A 439 7.07 -15.23 -7.57
N PRO A 440 8.24 -15.27 -6.92
CA PRO A 440 8.78 -14.15 -6.14
C PRO A 440 8.81 -12.81 -6.85
N GLU A 441 9.18 -12.82 -8.13
CA GLU A 441 9.28 -11.60 -8.94
C GLU A 441 7.91 -10.96 -9.14
N SER A 442 6.86 -11.78 -9.35
CA SER A 442 5.51 -11.30 -9.61
C SER A 442 4.86 -10.73 -8.36
N TYR A 443 4.95 -11.41 -7.22
CA TYR A 443 4.37 -10.88 -5.99
C TYR A 443 5.15 -9.68 -5.44
N SER A 444 6.48 -9.68 -5.61
CA SER A 444 7.32 -8.52 -5.23
C SER A 444 6.98 -7.32 -6.10
N SER A 445 6.75 -7.50 -7.41
CA SER A 445 6.30 -6.42 -8.30
C SER A 445 5.02 -5.73 -7.82
N ILE A 446 4.05 -6.50 -7.30
CA ILE A 446 2.81 -5.94 -6.74
C ILE A 446 3.10 -5.12 -5.47
N ILE A 447 3.91 -5.64 -4.55
CA ILE A 447 4.26 -4.96 -3.30
C ILE A 447 5.06 -3.68 -3.60
N VAL A 448 6.03 -3.74 -4.52
CA VAL A 448 6.84 -2.59 -4.95
C VAL A 448 5.98 -1.53 -5.62
N ALA A 449 5.07 -1.90 -6.52
CA ALA A 449 4.16 -0.94 -7.13
C ALA A 449 3.24 -0.27 -6.09
N TYR A 450 2.85 -1.00 -5.05
CA TYR A 450 2.11 -0.43 -3.93
C TYR A 450 2.97 0.50 -3.06
N ILE A 451 4.25 0.18 -2.83
CA ILE A 451 5.20 1.08 -2.16
C ILE A 451 5.33 2.41 -2.92
N GLU A 452 5.38 2.38 -4.25
CA GLU A 452 5.41 3.61 -5.06
C GLU A 452 4.14 4.45 -4.90
N ILE A 453 2.97 3.83 -4.76
CA ILE A 453 1.73 4.55 -4.42
C ILE A 453 1.85 5.22 -3.04
N LEU A 454 2.37 4.50 -2.04
CA LEU A 454 2.56 5.07 -0.70
C LEU A 454 3.52 6.25 -0.70
N LYS A 455 4.55 6.24 -1.57
CA LYS A 455 5.43 7.41 -1.76
C LYS A 455 4.67 8.59 -2.34
N LEU A 456 3.89 8.38 -3.41
CA LEU A 456 3.11 9.43 -4.07
C LEU A 456 2.06 10.06 -3.12
N ASP A 457 1.46 9.26 -2.25
CA ASP A 457 0.46 9.70 -1.27
C ASP A 457 1.08 10.24 0.05
N ASN A 458 2.40 10.46 0.10
CA ASN A 458 3.15 10.94 1.27
C ASN A 458 2.98 10.07 2.54
N LYS A 459 2.85 8.75 2.36
CA LYS A 459 2.73 7.74 3.43
C LYS A 459 4.04 6.99 3.66
N ALA A 460 5.17 7.69 3.60
CA ALA A 460 6.51 7.10 3.70
C ALA A 460 6.75 6.33 5.03
N GLY A 461 6.05 6.70 6.10
CA GLY A 461 6.13 6.00 7.40
C GLY A 461 5.58 4.57 7.38
N LEU A 462 4.75 4.21 6.40
CA LEU A 462 4.20 2.86 6.28
C LEU A 462 5.11 1.93 5.46
N ILE A 463 5.98 2.48 4.61
CA ILE A 463 6.76 1.73 3.63
C ILE A 463 7.65 0.64 4.25
N PRO A 464 8.38 0.88 5.37
CA PRO A 464 9.23 -0.15 5.98
C PRO A 464 8.50 -1.45 6.34
N LEU A 465 7.21 -1.39 6.70
CA LEU A 465 6.40 -2.58 6.95
C LEU A 465 6.28 -3.43 5.67
N TYR A 466 5.93 -2.82 4.54
CA TYR A 466 5.74 -3.55 3.28
C TYR A 466 7.06 -4.08 2.71
N ILE A 467 8.15 -3.33 2.89
CA ILE A 467 9.50 -3.78 2.52
C ILE A 467 9.90 -5.05 3.28
N SER A 468 9.47 -5.21 4.53
CA SER A 468 9.79 -6.40 5.34
C SER A 468 9.24 -7.72 4.79
N TYR A 469 8.29 -7.66 3.84
CA TYR A 469 7.72 -8.84 3.18
C TYR A 469 8.39 -9.19 1.84
N LEU A 470 9.33 -8.37 1.36
CA LEU A 470 10.14 -8.62 0.17
C LEU A 470 11.31 -9.57 0.47
N GLU A 471 11.89 -10.15 -0.59
CA GLU A 471 13.14 -10.91 -0.45
C GLU A 471 14.29 -9.99 -0.02
N PRO A 472 15.30 -10.47 0.75
CA PRO A 472 16.30 -9.60 1.40
C PRO A 472 17.04 -8.65 0.45
N GLU A 473 17.41 -9.12 -0.74
CA GLU A 473 18.15 -8.31 -1.72
C GLU A 473 17.27 -7.20 -2.32
N GLU A 474 16.00 -7.52 -2.63
CA GLU A 474 15.00 -6.57 -3.11
C GLU A 474 14.58 -5.59 -2.01
N ALA A 475 14.49 -6.05 -0.76
CA ALA A 475 14.21 -5.20 0.39
C ALA A 475 15.28 -4.10 0.55
N ILE A 476 16.57 -4.47 0.44
CA ILE A 476 17.69 -3.51 0.47
C ILE A 476 17.61 -2.56 -0.73
N GLU A 477 17.33 -3.07 -1.93
CA GLU A 477 17.16 -2.26 -3.15
C GLU A 477 16.08 -1.18 -2.95
N GLN A 478 14.85 -1.59 -2.63
CA GLN A 478 13.69 -0.71 -2.54
C GLN A 478 13.78 0.27 -1.38
N HIS A 479 14.31 -0.18 -0.24
CA HIS A 479 14.50 0.68 0.90
C HIS A 479 15.58 1.73 0.61
N SER A 480 16.68 1.35 -0.06
CA SER A 480 17.73 2.30 -0.42
C SER A 480 17.23 3.41 -1.36
N LEU A 481 16.32 3.07 -2.28
CA LEU A 481 15.65 4.05 -3.15
C LEU A 481 14.80 5.04 -2.34
N LEU A 482 14.08 4.58 -1.31
CA LEU A 482 13.36 5.48 -0.41
C LEU A 482 14.33 6.39 0.35
N LEU A 483 15.35 5.81 1.01
CA LEU A 483 16.27 6.58 1.85
C LEU A 483 17.06 7.63 1.06
N ALA A 484 17.40 7.36 -0.20
CA ALA A 484 18.08 8.32 -1.07
C ALA A 484 17.24 9.58 -1.36
N THR A 485 15.91 9.52 -1.24
CA THR A 485 15.03 10.68 -1.49
C THR A 485 14.86 11.59 -0.28
N ILE A 486 15.28 11.16 0.92
CA ILE A 486 15.04 11.87 2.18
C ILE A 486 16.25 12.72 2.55
N THR A 487 16.03 14.03 2.69
CA THR A 487 17.05 15.00 3.12
C THR A 487 16.90 15.41 4.59
N ASP A 488 15.68 15.45 5.12
CA ASP A 488 15.39 15.89 6.49
C ASP A 488 15.93 14.94 7.57
N ALA A 489 16.65 15.48 8.56
CA ALA A 489 17.29 14.68 9.61
C ALA A 489 16.32 14.04 10.61
N ASN A 490 15.12 14.58 10.81
CA ASN A 490 14.12 13.95 11.68
C ASN A 490 13.44 12.79 10.96
N GLU A 491 13.10 12.97 9.68
CA GLU A 491 12.55 11.91 8.84
C GLU A 491 13.52 10.72 8.72
N ARG A 492 14.83 10.98 8.55
CA ARG A 492 15.87 9.95 8.62
C ARG A 492 15.81 9.12 9.90
N LYS A 493 15.70 9.77 11.06
CA LYS A 493 15.60 9.07 12.36
C LYS A 493 14.33 8.23 12.45
N ILE A 494 13.21 8.75 11.97
CA ILE A 494 11.93 8.02 11.94
C ILE A 494 12.08 6.76 11.07
N GLN A 495 12.64 6.88 9.86
CA GLN A 495 12.85 5.74 8.98
C GLN A 495 13.81 4.70 9.58
N LEU A 496 14.91 5.12 10.21
CA LEU A 496 15.80 4.18 10.90
C LEU A 496 15.13 3.47 12.08
N GLN A 497 14.23 4.15 12.80
CA GLN A 497 13.45 3.53 13.88
C GLN A 497 12.46 2.50 13.32
N LEU A 498 11.77 2.83 12.22
CA LEU A 498 10.85 1.92 11.54
C LEU A 498 11.59 0.72 10.95
N ALA A 499 12.74 0.94 10.30
CA ALA A 499 13.59 -0.12 9.78
C ALA A 499 14.01 -1.12 10.88
N LYS A 500 14.39 -0.60 12.06
CA LYS A 500 14.67 -1.43 13.24
C LYS A 500 13.43 -2.15 13.75
N LYS A 501 12.27 -1.47 13.81
CA LYS A 501 10.98 -2.05 14.22
C LYS A 501 10.62 -3.27 13.37
N TYR A 502 10.87 -3.22 12.06
CA TYR A 502 10.58 -4.31 11.13
C TYR A 502 11.80 -5.15 10.74
N ASN A 503 12.84 -5.18 11.57
CA ASN A 503 14.03 -6.04 11.38
C ASN A 503 14.68 -5.94 9.97
N LEU A 504 14.65 -4.76 9.35
CA LEU A 504 15.30 -4.52 8.06
C LEU A 504 16.82 -4.38 8.23
N ASP A 505 17.57 -4.72 7.18
CA ASP A 505 19.02 -4.54 7.14
C ASP A 505 19.38 -3.05 6.96
N VAL A 506 19.43 -2.34 8.09
CA VAL A 506 19.77 -0.91 8.14
C VAL A 506 21.15 -0.65 7.55
N VAL A 507 22.13 -1.52 7.82
CA VAL A 507 23.53 -1.27 7.49
C VAL A 507 23.74 -1.28 5.97
N ASN A 508 23.32 -2.34 5.29
CA ASN A 508 23.50 -2.46 3.85
C ASN A 508 22.55 -1.53 3.08
N THR A 509 21.35 -1.27 3.61
CA THR A 509 20.44 -0.29 3.00
C THR A 509 21.02 1.11 3.03
N VAL A 510 21.53 1.57 4.19
CA VAL A 510 22.08 2.93 4.32
C VAL A 510 23.30 3.11 3.42
N ARG A 511 24.21 2.12 3.36
CA ARG A 511 25.35 2.17 2.42
C ARG A 511 24.89 2.37 0.98
N LYS A 512 24.00 1.51 0.52
CA LYS A 512 23.47 1.55 -0.85
C LYS A 512 22.73 2.86 -1.13
N ALA A 513 22.01 3.40 -0.16
CA ALA A 513 21.33 4.69 -0.30
C ALA A 513 22.33 5.85 -0.47
N VAL A 514 23.40 5.86 0.32
CA VAL A 514 24.45 6.88 0.20
C VAL A 514 25.18 6.74 -1.13
N ASP A 515 25.57 5.52 -1.51
CA ASP A 515 26.26 5.26 -2.79
C ASP A 515 25.45 5.79 -3.98
N ARG A 516 24.12 5.59 -3.99
CA ARG A 516 23.22 6.14 -5.02
C ARG A 516 23.31 7.66 -5.15
N VAL A 517 23.33 8.38 -4.03
CA VAL A 517 23.41 9.85 -4.07
C VAL A 517 24.78 10.30 -4.57
N PHE A 518 25.85 9.57 -4.24
CA PHE A 518 27.19 9.82 -4.77
C PHE A 518 27.31 9.52 -6.27
N GLU A 519 26.52 8.59 -6.80
CA GLU A 519 26.51 8.15 -8.20
C GLU A 519 25.53 8.91 -9.11
N GLU A 520 24.69 9.82 -8.56
CA GLU A 520 23.64 10.51 -9.33
C GLU A 520 24.21 11.51 -10.36
N HIS A 521 25.23 12.28 -9.97
CA HIS A 521 25.83 13.34 -10.80
C HIS A 521 27.38 13.34 -10.76
N PRO A 522 28.04 12.23 -11.12
CA PRO A 522 29.50 12.12 -11.02
C PRO A 522 30.23 13.16 -11.89
N GLU A 523 29.66 13.56 -13.02
CA GLU A 523 30.24 14.52 -13.96
C GLU A 523 30.36 15.97 -13.45
N GLU A 524 29.65 16.32 -12.37
CA GLU A 524 29.75 17.63 -11.72
C GLU A 524 31.01 17.77 -10.88
N TYR A 525 31.60 16.65 -10.46
CA TYR A 525 32.72 16.61 -9.51
C TYR A 525 34.01 16.07 -10.13
N VAL A 526 34.13 16.20 -11.45
CA VAL A 526 35.35 15.94 -12.20
C VAL A 526 36.09 17.25 -12.48
N PRO A 527 37.38 17.38 -12.16
CA PRO A 527 38.17 18.57 -12.48
C PRO A 527 38.16 18.87 -13.99
N ARG A 528 37.83 20.11 -14.38
CA ARG A 528 37.79 20.55 -15.78
C ARG A 528 38.98 21.45 -16.11
N GLY A 529 39.95 20.90 -16.85
CA GLY A 529 41.13 21.63 -17.32
C GLY A 529 42.27 21.73 -16.29
N ASP A 530 43.31 22.48 -16.64
CA ASP A 530 44.55 22.56 -15.85
C ASP A 530 44.50 23.56 -14.67
N ALA A 531 43.42 24.34 -14.54
CA ALA A 531 43.26 25.36 -13.51
C ALA A 531 41.97 25.16 -12.71
N ILE A 532 42.06 25.22 -11.37
CA ILE A 532 40.90 25.14 -10.49
C ILE A 532 40.11 26.45 -10.51
N VAL A 533 38.78 26.36 -10.55
CA VAL A 533 37.88 27.52 -10.43
C VAL A 533 37.22 27.47 -9.07
N PHE A 534 37.59 28.40 -8.19
CA PHE A 534 36.96 28.51 -6.88
C PHE A 534 35.56 29.12 -7.03
N THR A 535 34.56 28.40 -6.53
CA THR A 535 33.17 28.86 -6.49
C THR A 535 32.70 29.04 -5.05
N SER A 536 31.89 30.08 -4.84
CA SER A 536 31.18 30.32 -3.59
C SER A 536 29.76 29.76 -3.59
N GLU A 537 29.28 29.27 -4.73
CA GLU A 537 27.93 28.71 -4.87
C GLU A 537 27.87 27.31 -4.28
N VAL A 538 26.82 27.04 -3.50
CA VAL A 538 26.50 25.71 -2.98
C VAL A 538 25.24 25.24 -3.71
N SER A 539 25.40 24.21 -4.52
CA SER A 539 24.30 23.64 -5.31
C SER A 539 23.42 22.73 -4.46
N GLN A 540 22.21 22.43 -4.96
CA GLN A 540 21.33 21.46 -4.29
C GLN A 540 21.96 20.06 -4.24
N ASN A 541 22.69 19.66 -5.29
CA ASN A 541 23.43 18.39 -5.32
C ASN A 541 24.49 18.33 -4.21
N ASP A 542 25.18 19.44 -3.94
CA ASP A 542 26.13 19.51 -2.83
C ASP A 542 25.43 19.27 -1.48
N MET A 543 24.25 19.87 -1.28
CA MET A 543 23.45 19.66 -0.07
C MET A 543 22.96 18.22 0.04
N ASN A 544 22.53 17.60 -1.06
CA ASN A 544 22.11 16.20 -1.08
C ASN A 544 23.25 15.26 -0.67
N LEU A 545 24.49 15.49 -1.16
CA LEU A 545 25.67 14.71 -0.74
C LEU A 545 25.99 14.89 0.75
N ILE A 546 25.88 16.13 1.26
CA ILE A 546 26.08 16.44 2.68
C ILE A 546 25.05 15.68 3.53
N ASP A 547 23.78 15.73 3.13
CA ASP A 547 22.69 15.05 3.82
C ASP A 547 22.86 13.53 3.75
N ALA A 548 23.34 12.99 2.62
CA ALA A 548 23.62 11.56 2.45
C ALA A 548 24.63 11.05 3.48
N VAL A 549 25.77 11.74 3.68
CA VAL A 549 26.75 11.33 4.71
C VAL A 549 26.14 11.38 6.11
N GLY A 550 25.17 12.27 6.36
CA GLY A 550 24.48 12.32 7.62
C GLY A 550 23.77 11.00 7.97
N TRP A 551 23.26 10.23 7.01
CA TRP A 551 22.62 8.93 7.29
C TRP A 551 23.50 8.02 8.15
N TYR A 552 24.81 7.97 7.89
CA TYR A 552 25.74 7.19 8.69
C TYR A 552 25.84 7.70 10.13
N LYS A 553 25.78 9.01 10.35
CA LYS A 553 25.74 9.62 11.68
C LYS A 553 24.45 9.25 12.42
N GLU A 554 23.28 9.34 11.78
CA GLU A 554 22.01 8.94 12.42
C GLU A 554 21.93 7.43 12.69
N ALA A 555 22.49 6.60 11.80
CA ALA A 555 22.55 5.15 11.96
C ALA A 555 23.66 4.68 12.93
N ALA A 556 24.50 5.60 13.43
CA ALA A 556 25.69 5.32 14.24
C ALA A 556 26.73 4.41 13.55
N MET A 557 26.81 4.50 12.22
CA MET A 557 27.79 3.83 11.36
C MET A 557 29.06 4.69 11.26
N TRP A 558 29.81 4.78 12.36
CA TRP A 558 30.94 5.71 12.48
C TRP A 558 32.08 5.45 11.48
N PRO A 559 32.47 4.20 11.17
CA PRO A 559 33.48 3.94 10.14
C PRO A 559 33.05 4.45 8.76
N ASP A 560 31.82 4.13 8.33
CA ASP A 560 31.28 4.56 7.04
C ASP A 560 31.13 6.09 6.98
N ALA A 561 30.76 6.73 8.09
CA ALA A 561 30.70 8.19 8.20
C ALA A 561 32.09 8.84 8.01
N MET A 562 33.14 8.27 8.61
CA MET A 562 34.53 8.74 8.46
C MET A 562 34.99 8.62 7.01
N HIS A 563 34.80 7.44 6.41
CA HIS A 563 35.20 7.17 5.03
C HIS A 563 34.53 8.12 4.06
N SER A 564 33.21 8.24 4.17
CA SER A 564 32.41 9.09 3.28
C SER A 564 32.69 10.58 3.51
N SER A 565 33.05 10.98 4.73
CA SER A 565 33.49 12.36 5.00
C SER A 565 34.78 12.71 4.24
N VAL A 566 35.79 11.83 4.30
CA VAL A 566 37.05 12.04 3.55
C VAL A 566 36.78 12.07 2.05
N THR A 567 35.97 11.13 1.54
CA THR A 567 35.58 11.09 0.13
C THR A 567 34.86 12.38 -0.29
N LEU A 568 33.93 12.89 0.51
CA LEU A 568 33.18 14.10 0.19
C LEU A 568 34.06 15.36 0.22
N TYR A 569 34.98 15.49 1.19
CA TYR A 569 35.96 16.59 1.18
C TYR A 569 36.85 16.55 -0.06
N ARG A 570 37.36 15.37 -0.42
CA ARG A 570 38.14 15.19 -1.65
C ARG A 570 37.34 15.65 -2.86
N LEU A 571 36.10 15.20 -2.97
CA LEU A 571 35.21 15.46 -4.09
C LEU A 571 34.88 16.96 -4.25
N PHE A 572 34.56 17.67 -3.17
CA PHE A 572 34.35 19.12 -3.23
C PHE A 572 35.61 19.93 -3.46
N LEU A 573 36.71 19.61 -2.77
CA LEU A 573 37.94 20.40 -2.85
C LEU A 573 38.63 20.20 -4.20
N ASP A 574 38.52 19.03 -4.82
CA ASP A 574 39.17 18.77 -6.11
C ASP A 574 38.59 19.62 -7.26
N VAL A 575 37.32 20.03 -7.15
CA VAL A 575 36.66 20.93 -8.12
C VAL A 575 36.55 22.38 -7.66
N GLY A 576 37.19 22.75 -6.53
CA GLY A 576 37.23 24.14 -6.07
C GLY A 576 35.99 24.61 -5.29
N LYS A 577 35.08 23.70 -4.91
CA LYS A 577 33.86 23.99 -4.12
C LYS A 577 34.18 24.13 -2.63
N LEU A 578 34.99 25.12 -2.26
CA LEU A 578 35.37 25.34 -0.86
C LEU A 578 34.16 25.65 0.02
N GLN A 579 33.18 26.43 -0.47
CA GLN A 579 32.01 26.77 0.33
C GLN A 579 31.14 25.53 0.64
N SER A 580 31.03 24.57 -0.28
CA SER A 580 30.33 23.31 -0.04
C SER A 580 31.04 22.46 1.01
N ALA A 581 32.39 22.39 0.97
CA ALA A 581 33.19 21.76 2.02
C ALA A 581 33.02 22.45 3.38
N MET A 582 32.86 23.78 3.41
CA MET A 582 32.56 24.53 4.63
C MET A 582 31.18 24.19 5.19
N GLN A 583 30.15 24.12 4.34
CA GLN A 583 28.82 23.71 4.76
C GLN A 583 28.84 22.29 5.33
N PHE A 584 29.57 21.38 4.69
CA PHE A 584 29.76 20.03 5.20
C PHE A 584 30.41 20.01 6.58
N GLY A 585 31.51 20.73 6.79
CA GLY A 585 32.19 20.80 8.08
C GLY A 585 31.36 21.42 9.21
N ASN A 586 30.43 22.32 8.87
CA ASN A 586 29.44 22.85 9.82
C ASN A 586 28.38 21.81 10.20
N ALA A 587 27.96 20.96 9.25
CA ALA A 587 26.98 19.90 9.48
C ALA A 587 27.58 18.69 10.23
N ILE A 588 28.81 18.31 9.87
CA ILE A 588 29.56 17.18 10.43
C ILE A 588 30.97 17.65 10.80
N SER A 589 31.12 18.06 12.06
CA SER A 589 32.41 18.46 12.60
C SER A 589 33.32 17.24 12.85
N TRP A 590 34.57 17.34 12.37
CA TRP A 590 35.64 16.36 12.66
C TRP A 590 35.74 16.04 14.14
N SER A 591 35.79 17.05 15.02
CA SER A 591 36.02 16.87 16.46
C SER A 591 34.93 16.01 17.12
N VAL A 592 33.68 16.22 16.70
CA VAL A 592 32.53 15.45 17.16
C VAL A 592 32.59 14.02 16.63
N LEU A 593 32.84 13.84 15.32
CA LEU A 593 32.87 12.51 14.71
C LEU A 593 34.05 11.67 15.23
N ALA A 594 35.23 12.27 15.40
CA ALA A 594 36.43 11.63 15.94
C ALA A 594 36.20 11.11 17.36
N THR A 595 35.52 11.90 18.20
CA THR A 595 35.18 11.50 19.57
C THR A 595 34.23 10.30 19.57
N LYS A 596 33.21 10.31 18.70
CA LYS A 596 32.25 9.21 18.57
C LYS A 596 32.90 7.94 18.03
N TYR A 597 33.72 8.08 16.99
CA TYR A 597 34.48 6.98 16.40
C TYR A 597 35.47 6.36 17.38
N SER A 598 36.23 7.17 18.14
CA SER A 598 37.16 6.67 19.15
C SER A 598 36.43 5.83 20.21
N SER A 599 35.25 6.28 20.63
CA SER A 599 34.41 5.54 21.58
C SER A 599 33.95 4.20 21.00
N TYR A 600 33.60 4.18 19.71
CA TYR A 600 33.22 2.97 18.98
C TYR A 600 34.39 1.99 18.82
N ALA A 601 35.56 2.48 18.40
CA ALA A 601 36.76 1.66 18.16
C ALA A 601 37.22 0.93 19.43
N ILE A 602 37.21 1.61 20.58
CA ILE A 602 37.51 0.99 21.88
C ILE A 602 36.56 -0.17 22.18
N GLY A 603 35.27 -0.01 21.87
CA GLY A 603 34.26 -1.06 22.06
C GLY A 603 34.45 -2.25 21.12
N ALA A 604 34.75 -1.99 19.84
CA ALA A 604 34.99 -3.04 18.84
C ALA A 604 36.23 -3.89 19.18
N GLU A 605 37.33 -3.24 19.59
CA GLU A 605 38.56 -3.93 20.02
C GLU A 605 38.34 -4.78 21.29
N ALA A 606 37.49 -4.33 22.20
CA ALA A 606 37.17 -5.07 23.44
C ALA A 606 36.32 -6.32 23.19
N ASN A 607 35.50 -6.32 22.13
CA ASN A 607 34.55 -7.40 21.81
C ASN A 607 35.10 -8.43 20.80
N ASP A 608 36.33 -8.26 20.29
CA ASP A 608 36.91 -9.07 19.21
C ASP A 608 36.01 -9.14 17.95
N ASP A 609 35.30 -8.05 17.68
CA ASP A 609 34.47 -7.93 16.48
C ASP A 609 35.39 -7.78 15.26
N GLN A 610 35.21 -8.62 14.23
CA GLN A 610 35.93 -8.56 12.94
C GLN A 610 35.53 -7.35 12.07
N THR A 611 35.31 -6.19 12.69
CA THR A 611 34.90 -4.95 12.04
C THR A 611 36.10 -4.25 11.41
N VAL A 612 35.89 -3.67 10.22
CA VAL A 612 36.93 -2.91 9.52
C VAL A 612 37.03 -1.53 10.17
N LEU A 613 38.14 -1.26 10.85
CA LEU A 613 38.43 0.04 11.45
C LEU A 613 39.00 1.03 10.42
N VAL A 614 38.71 2.31 10.64
CA VAL A 614 39.23 3.44 9.84
C VAL A 614 40.73 3.56 10.06
N THR A 615 41.48 3.69 8.97
CA THR A 615 42.94 3.75 9.05
C THR A 615 43.44 5.02 9.76
N PRO A 616 44.59 5.00 10.44
CA PRO A 616 45.14 6.20 11.07
C PRO A 616 45.41 7.35 10.09
N TRP A 617 45.72 7.03 8.84
CA TRP A 617 45.99 8.00 7.78
C TRP A 617 44.73 8.74 7.35
N GLU A 618 43.63 8.01 7.21
CA GLU A 618 42.31 8.57 6.89
C GLU A 618 41.78 9.46 8.03
N GLN A 619 41.99 9.05 9.28
CA GLN A 619 41.72 9.90 10.45
C GLN A 619 42.55 11.19 10.42
N THR A 620 43.83 11.08 10.08
CA THR A 620 44.73 12.24 9.94
C THR A 620 44.27 13.14 8.81
N GLU A 621 43.90 12.59 7.65
CA GLU A 621 43.41 13.36 6.51
C GLU A 621 42.13 14.13 6.85
N PHE A 622 41.17 13.47 7.51
CA PHE A 622 39.95 14.17 7.91
C PHE A 622 40.22 15.26 8.96
N ALA A 623 41.14 15.02 9.91
CA ALA A 623 41.58 16.06 10.84
C ALA A 623 42.15 17.29 10.10
N GLU A 624 42.93 17.07 9.03
CA GLU A 624 43.48 18.15 8.20
C GLU A 624 42.41 18.93 7.43
N TYR A 625 41.34 18.28 6.98
CA TYR A 625 40.17 18.99 6.44
C TYR A 625 39.44 19.79 7.52
N GLY A 626 39.33 19.25 8.74
CA GLY A 626 38.79 19.98 9.89
C GLY A 626 39.58 21.26 10.19
N ARG A 627 40.92 21.19 10.19
CA ARG A 627 41.80 22.37 10.35
C ARG A 627 41.58 23.41 9.25
N LEU A 628 41.38 22.98 8.00
CA LEU A 628 41.05 23.89 6.89
C LEU A 628 39.73 24.62 7.16
N VAL A 629 38.69 23.90 7.58
CA VAL A 629 37.37 24.48 7.87
C VAL A 629 37.47 25.52 8.99
N GLU A 630 38.15 25.18 10.10
CA GLU A 630 38.38 26.10 11.22
C GLU A 630 39.12 27.37 10.77
N CYS A 631 40.15 27.23 9.93
CA CYS A 631 40.88 28.35 9.37
C CYS A 631 39.99 29.28 8.53
N VAL A 632 39.18 28.71 7.64
CA VAL A 632 38.27 29.50 6.81
C VAL A 632 37.17 30.15 7.66
N GLN A 633 36.68 29.50 8.72
CA GLN A 633 35.74 30.11 9.68
C GLN A 633 36.37 31.32 10.40
N GLN A 634 37.65 31.26 10.74
CA GLN A 634 38.38 32.39 11.32
C GLN A 634 38.50 33.55 10.32
N VAL A 635 38.78 33.26 9.05
CA VAL A 635 38.77 34.27 7.96
C VAL A 635 37.38 34.89 7.82
N GLN A 636 36.31 34.09 7.82
CA GLN A 636 34.93 34.59 7.77
C GLN A 636 34.53 35.39 9.02
N ALA A 637 35.13 35.11 10.19
CA ALA A 637 34.95 35.92 11.39
C ALA A 637 35.60 37.29 11.23
N TRP A 638 36.80 37.36 10.66
CA TRP A 638 37.43 38.62 10.26
C TRP A 638 36.60 39.37 9.23
N ASP A 639 36.16 38.72 8.14
CA ASP A 639 35.38 39.38 7.09
C ASP A 639 34.11 40.05 7.65
N ARG A 640 33.37 39.35 8.52
CA ARG A 640 32.21 39.91 9.23
C ARG A 640 32.58 41.12 10.12
N HIS A 641 33.69 41.02 10.85
CA HIS A 641 34.19 42.11 11.70
C HIS A 641 34.61 43.33 10.86
N TYR A 642 35.26 43.08 9.73
CA TYR A 642 35.72 44.07 8.78
C TYR A 642 34.54 44.81 8.13
N GLU A 643 33.53 44.08 7.62
CA GLU A 643 32.33 44.64 6.99
C GLU A 643 31.47 45.50 7.94
N ASN A 644 31.44 45.18 9.23
CA ASN A 644 30.69 45.96 10.22
C ASN A 644 31.08 47.45 10.23
N ARG A 645 32.29 47.80 9.79
CA ARG A 645 32.71 49.21 9.69
C ARG A 645 31.92 50.01 8.64
N ALA A 646 31.48 49.36 7.57
CA ALA A 646 30.77 50.03 6.48
C ALA A 646 29.34 50.41 6.88
N ARG A 647 28.82 49.81 7.96
CA ARG A 647 27.44 50.00 8.45
C ARG A 647 27.30 51.16 9.44
N ASP A 648 28.40 51.62 10.07
CA ASP A 648 28.40 52.74 11.02
C ASP A 648 29.66 53.62 10.84
N PRO A 649 29.54 54.92 10.51
CA PRO A 649 30.66 55.86 10.40
C PRO A 649 31.51 56.03 11.68
N ARG A 650 31.04 55.55 12.85
CA ARG A 650 31.79 55.57 14.13
C ARG A 650 32.34 54.19 14.54
N ALA A 651 32.26 53.18 13.67
CA ALA A 651 32.56 51.79 14.01
C ALA A 651 34.01 51.50 14.43
N ILE A 652 34.99 52.28 13.96
CA ILE A 652 36.42 52.06 14.27
C ILE A 652 36.74 52.65 15.65
N THR A 653 36.29 51.95 16.69
CA THR A 653 36.55 52.26 18.10
C THR A 653 37.79 51.52 18.60
N ALA A 654 38.31 51.88 19.78
CA ALA A 654 39.40 51.14 20.42
C ALA A 654 39.05 49.65 20.62
N SER A 655 37.78 49.35 20.94
CA SER A 655 37.25 47.99 21.07
C SER A 655 37.26 47.22 19.75
N TRP A 656 36.87 47.89 18.64
CA TRP A 656 36.93 47.29 17.31
C TRP A 656 38.37 46.96 16.90
N LYS A 657 39.33 47.84 17.22
CA LYS A 657 40.76 47.60 16.95
C LYS A 657 41.31 46.44 17.76
N SER A 658 41.02 46.37 19.06
CA SER A 658 41.50 45.26 19.91
C SER A 658 40.96 43.90 19.46
N GLU A 659 39.68 43.86 19.08
CA GLU A 659 39.07 42.62 18.56
C GLU A 659 39.61 42.26 17.18
N GLY A 660 39.84 43.25 16.32
CA GLY A 660 40.47 43.04 15.02
C GLY A 660 41.88 42.47 15.13
N ILE A 661 42.70 42.99 16.05
CA ILE A 661 44.05 42.45 16.31
C ILE A 661 43.99 40.99 16.75
N ARG A 662 43.04 40.64 17.64
CA ARG A 662 42.84 39.26 18.10
C ARG A 662 42.48 38.33 16.94
N LEU A 663 41.45 38.68 16.17
CA LEU A 663 40.98 37.87 15.03
C LEU A 663 42.05 37.69 13.96
N VAL A 664 42.77 38.75 13.61
CA VAL A 664 43.84 38.69 12.58
C VAL A 664 45.02 37.85 13.06
N SER A 665 45.36 37.92 14.36
CA SER A 665 46.41 37.06 14.92
C SER A 665 46.01 35.59 14.83
N GLU A 666 44.76 35.25 15.16
CA GLU A 666 44.23 33.88 15.03
C GLU A 666 44.24 33.39 13.58
N VAL A 667 43.80 34.22 12.64
CA VAL A 667 43.84 33.91 11.19
C VAL A 667 45.28 33.71 10.71
N SER A 668 46.20 34.58 11.11
CA SER A 668 47.62 34.52 10.73
C SER A 668 48.28 33.24 11.22
N ASP A 669 48.12 32.92 12.50
CA ASP A 669 48.67 31.70 13.11
C ASP A 669 48.13 30.44 12.41
N SER A 670 46.84 30.42 12.13
CA SER A 670 46.15 29.31 11.48
C SER A 670 46.60 29.09 10.04
N ILE A 671 46.65 30.15 9.22
CA ILE A 671 47.10 30.06 7.83
C ILE A 671 48.59 29.71 7.74
N HIS A 672 49.43 30.26 8.63
CA HIS A 672 50.84 29.88 8.68
C HIS A 672 51.02 28.40 9.04
N ALA A 673 50.30 27.90 10.05
CA ALA A 673 50.37 26.50 10.46
C ALA A 673 49.89 25.54 9.36
N LEU A 674 48.78 25.87 8.67
CA LEU A 674 48.28 25.11 7.53
C LEU A 674 49.27 25.13 6.36
N SER A 675 49.75 26.32 5.96
CA SER A 675 50.68 26.44 4.82
C SER A 675 51.94 25.59 5.01
N ALA A 676 52.43 25.49 6.25
CA ALA A 676 53.63 24.73 6.58
C ALA A 676 53.44 23.20 6.54
N SER A 677 52.25 22.67 6.86
CA SER A 677 52.06 21.24 7.17
C SER A 677 50.82 20.57 6.56
N TRP A 678 49.90 21.33 5.96
CA TRP A 678 48.59 20.84 5.57
C TRP A 678 48.67 19.66 4.60
N LEU A 679 47.98 18.57 4.95
CA LEU A 679 47.94 17.29 4.24
C LEU A 679 49.30 16.59 4.03
N GLN A 680 50.42 17.06 4.60
CA GLN A 680 51.72 16.39 4.45
C GLN A 680 51.75 15.00 5.09
N GLY A 681 51.06 14.83 6.21
CA GLY A 681 50.94 13.56 6.93
C GLY A 681 49.72 12.72 6.54
N ALA A 682 48.91 13.18 5.58
CA ALA A 682 47.65 12.55 5.20
C ALA A 682 47.82 11.40 4.17
N VAL A 683 49.05 11.10 3.76
CA VAL A 683 49.33 10.11 2.71
C VAL A 683 50.10 8.92 3.31
N PRO A 684 49.60 7.68 3.17
CA PRO A 684 50.33 6.51 3.64
C PRO A 684 51.60 6.25 2.82
N PRO A 685 52.65 5.62 3.38
CA PRO A 685 53.92 5.35 2.70
C PRO A 685 53.80 4.53 1.39
N ASN A 686 52.76 3.69 1.30
CA ASN A 686 52.42 2.88 0.12
C ASN A 686 51.06 3.29 -0.48
N GLY A 687 50.68 4.57 -0.35
CA GLY A 687 49.41 5.07 -0.85
C GLY A 687 49.27 4.95 -2.36
N GLU A 688 48.02 4.82 -2.83
CA GLU A 688 47.73 4.82 -4.26
C GLU A 688 48.24 6.11 -4.90
N ALA A 689 48.86 5.98 -6.09
CA ALA A 689 49.41 7.12 -6.82
C ALA A 689 48.35 8.21 -7.10
N THR A 690 47.09 7.80 -7.25
CA THR A 690 45.92 8.67 -7.40
C THR A 690 45.70 9.55 -6.17
N THR A 691 45.72 8.97 -4.96
CA THR A 691 45.57 9.71 -3.70
C THR A 691 46.73 10.66 -3.45
N VAL A 692 47.97 10.21 -3.71
CA VAL A 692 49.17 11.05 -3.58
C VAL A 692 49.07 12.27 -4.50
N ALA A 693 48.69 12.06 -5.76
CA ALA A 693 48.54 13.11 -6.75
C ALA A 693 47.41 14.09 -6.39
N LEU A 694 46.28 13.58 -5.86
CA LEU A 694 45.19 14.41 -5.36
C LEU A 694 45.65 15.32 -4.22
N VAL A 695 46.27 14.76 -3.18
CA VAL A 695 46.75 15.55 -2.03
C VAL A 695 47.76 16.62 -2.47
N GLN A 696 48.69 16.28 -3.37
CA GLN A 696 49.62 17.26 -3.93
C GLN A 696 48.87 18.37 -4.69
N ARG A 697 47.91 18.01 -5.53
CA ARG A 697 47.07 18.95 -6.28
C ARG A 697 46.29 19.89 -5.36
N LEU A 698 45.64 19.36 -4.32
CA LEU A 698 44.94 20.17 -3.33
C LEU A 698 45.87 21.19 -2.67
N ARG A 699 47.09 20.78 -2.30
CA ARG A 699 48.08 21.69 -1.72
C ARG A 699 48.53 22.78 -2.69
N VAL A 700 48.77 22.42 -3.96
CA VAL A 700 49.13 23.38 -5.01
C VAL A 700 48.07 24.47 -5.15
N TRP A 701 46.79 24.13 -5.06
CA TRP A 701 45.71 25.10 -5.23
C TRP A 701 45.39 25.90 -3.97
N TYR A 702 45.21 25.22 -2.83
CA TYR A 702 44.65 25.86 -1.63
C TYR A 702 45.71 26.57 -0.78
N VAL A 703 46.96 26.11 -0.71
CA VAL A 703 47.99 26.79 0.10
C VAL A 703 48.31 28.18 -0.45
N PRO A 704 48.57 28.36 -1.76
CA PRO A 704 48.73 29.70 -2.34
C PRO A 704 47.49 30.59 -2.17
N GLN A 705 46.29 30.00 -2.28
CA GLN A 705 45.03 30.73 -2.06
C GLN A 705 44.88 31.22 -0.62
N LEU A 706 45.15 30.37 0.38
CA LEU A 706 45.12 30.75 1.80
C LEU A 706 46.12 31.87 2.10
N LEU A 707 47.35 31.78 1.57
CA LEU A 707 48.35 32.84 1.76
C LEU A 707 47.97 34.15 1.06
N SER A 708 47.30 34.06 -0.10
CA SER A 708 46.74 35.24 -0.77
C SER A 708 45.58 35.85 0.04
N GLN A 709 44.76 35.03 0.69
CA GLN A 709 43.74 35.50 1.63
C GLN A 709 44.37 36.13 2.88
N LEU A 710 45.44 35.56 3.44
CA LEU A 710 46.15 36.16 4.56
C LEU A 710 46.73 37.53 4.19
N LEU A 711 47.32 37.66 2.99
CA LEU A 711 47.79 38.94 2.48
C LEU A 711 46.66 39.97 2.44
N ARG A 712 45.48 39.61 1.91
CA ARG A 712 44.29 40.46 1.94
C ARG A 712 43.93 40.86 3.37
N VAL A 713 43.77 39.89 4.27
CA VAL A 713 43.37 40.12 5.67
C VAL A 713 44.36 41.05 6.39
N LEU A 714 45.67 40.87 6.20
CA LEU A 714 46.70 41.71 6.81
C LEU A 714 46.69 43.14 6.25
N THR A 715 46.50 43.30 4.93
CA THR A 715 46.35 44.62 4.31
C THR A 715 45.07 45.31 4.80
N GLU A 716 43.95 44.60 4.93
CA GLU A 716 42.71 45.12 5.49
C GLU A 716 42.86 45.50 6.98
N ALA A 717 43.63 44.72 7.74
CA ALA A 717 43.87 44.89 9.17
C ALA A 717 44.73 46.11 9.52
N GLN A 718 45.35 46.77 8.54
CA GLN A 718 46.08 48.03 8.73
C GLN A 718 45.24 49.09 9.48
N LEU A 719 43.91 49.07 9.30
CA LEU A 719 42.98 49.96 10.00
C LEU A 719 42.91 49.70 11.51
N ALA A 720 43.15 48.45 11.93
CA ALA A 720 43.23 48.07 13.34
C ALA A 720 44.62 48.37 13.92
N ASN A 721 45.68 48.02 13.18
CA ASN A 721 47.07 48.28 13.53
C ASN A 721 47.95 48.31 12.27
N GLU A 722 48.65 49.42 12.03
CA GLU A 722 49.49 49.64 10.84
C GLU A 722 50.60 48.59 10.69
N ARG A 723 51.07 47.98 11.81
CA ARG A 723 52.09 46.93 11.81
C ARG A 723 51.71 45.68 11.03
N PHE A 724 50.42 45.46 10.74
CA PHE A 724 49.99 44.34 9.91
C PHE A 724 50.44 44.49 8.45
N LEU A 725 50.68 45.70 7.95
CA LEU A 725 51.27 45.91 6.61
C LEU A 725 52.71 45.36 6.54
N TYR A 726 53.50 45.54 7.60
CA TYR A 726 54.83 44.92 7.66
C TYR A 726 54.73 43.39 7.61
N GLN A 727 53.77 42.80 8.33
CA GLN A 727 53.52 41.36 8.28
C GLN A 727 53.07 40.90 6.88
N ALA A 728 52.23 41.68 6.20
CA ALA A 728 51.79 41.44 4.82
C ALA A 728 52.97 41.37 3.85
N VAL A 729 53.90 42.33 3.91
CA VAL A 729 55.11 42.36 3.06
C VAL A 729 56.05 41.19 3.40
N ARG A 730 56.17 40.85 4.69
CA ARG A 730 57.00 39.74 5.16
C ARG A 730 56.53 38.37 4.65
N LEU A 731 55.28 38.24 4.17
CA LEU A 731 54.81 37.02 3.51
C LEU A 731 55.66 36.66 2.29
N ALA A 732 56.24 37.62 1.56
CA ALA A 732 57.16 37.33 0.45
C ALA A 732 58.37 36.50 0.92
N THR A 733 58.94 36.86 2.07
CA THR A 733 60.07 36.14 2.68
C THR A 733 59.67 34.74 3.14
N ILE A 734 58.45 34.59 3.67
CA ILE A 734 57.93 33.29 4.13
C ILE A 734 57.67 32.37 2.92
N VAL A 735 57.10 32.89 1.83
CA VAL A 735 56.87 32.11 0.61
C VAL A 735 58.20 31.68 -0.05
N ALA A 736 59.22 32.54 0.01
CA ALA A 736 60.56 32.27 -0.50
C ALA A 736 61.43 31.37 0.41
N ASP A 737 60.93 30.94 1.58
CA ASP A 737 61.71 30.11 2.51
C ASP A 737 61.96 28.70 1.94
N GLU A 738 63.24 28.35 1.78
CA GLU A 738 63.69 27.04 1.27
C GLU A 738 63.29 25.85 2.14
N ARG A 739 62.98 26.08 3.42
CA ARG A 739 62.56 25.01 4.33
C ARG A 739 61.17 24.49 3.99
N LEU A 740 60.27 25.38 3.58
CA LEU A 740 58.87 25.05 3.30
C LEU A 740 58.57 24.93 1.81
N LYS A 741 59.41 25.52 0.95
CA LYS A 741 59.28 25.50 -0.52
C LYS A 741 57.89 25.92 -1.02
N LEU A 742 57.29 26.89 -0.34
CA LEU A 742 55.95 27.38 -0.69
C LEU A 742 55.94 28.04 -2.09
N TYR A 743 57.07 28.61 -2.51
CA TYR A 743 57.25 29.16 -3.86
C TYR A 743 56.96 28.14 -4.97
N ASP A 744 57.32 26.86 -4.78
CA ASP A 744 57.05 25.81 -5.76
C ASP A 744 55.54 25.61 -5.97
N LEU A 745 54.75 25.71 -4.90
CA LEU A 745 53.28 25.61 -4.97
C LEU A 745 52.68 26.81 -5.73
N PHE A 746 53.20 28.02 -5.51
CA PHE A 746 52.77 29.22 -6.23
C PHE A 746 53.13 29.20 -7.72
N VAL A 747 54.26 28.57 -8.08
CA VAL A 747 54.66 28.38 -9.48
C VAL A 747 53.74 27.37 -10.16
N GLN A 748 53.48 26.23 -9.51
CA GLN A 748 52.61 25.18 -10.04
C GLN A 748 51.16 25.64 -10.19
N SER A 749 50.64 26.50 -9.29
CA SER A 749 49.28 27.04 -9.40
C SER A 749 49.14 28.23 -10.34
N GLY A 750 50.26 28.82 -10.80
CA GLY A 750 50.24 30.05 -11.61
C GLY A 750 49.86 31.32 -10.84
N MET A 751 49.71 31.26 -9.51
CA MET A 751 49.24 32.40 -8.69
C MET A 751 50.34 33.38 -8.29
N LEU A 752 51.61 33.05 -8.52
CA LEU A 752 52.76 33.84 -8.05
C LEU A 752 52.71 35.31 -8.50
N LYS A 753 52.36 35.57 -9.76
CA LYS A 753 52.34 36.94 -10.32
C LYS A 753 51.29 37.83 -9.64
N GLY A 754 50.10 37.29 -9.40
CA GLY A 754 49.02 38.01 -8.72
C GLY A 754 49.39 38.32 -7.27
N PHE A 755 49.93 37.32 -6.57
CA PHE A 755 50.40 37.47 -5.20
C PHE A 755 51.47 38.56 -5.04
N LEU A 756 52.49 38.57 -5.90
CA LEU A 756 53.54 39.61 -5.88
C LEU A 756 53.00 41.00 -6.22
N SER A 757 51.99 41.10 -7.09
CA SER A 757 51.31 42.37 -7.37
C SER A 757 50.62 42.91 -6.12
N SER A 758 49.86 42.06 -5.41
CA SER A 758 49.19 42.45 -4.16
C SER A 758 50.17 42.83 -3.04
N ILE A 759 51.36 42.21 -2.99
CA ILE A 759 52.42 42.63 -2.08
C ILE A 759 52.96 44.02 -2.46
N ALA A 760 53.16 44.29 -3.75
CA ALA A 760 53.60 45.61 -4.21
C ALA A 760 52.57 46.71 -3.88
N ASP A 761 51.27 46.39 -3.98
CA ASP A 761 50.18 47.29 -3.58
C ASP A 761 50.25 47.55 -2.06
N ALA A 762 50.40 46.51 -1.24
CA ALA A 762 50.56 46.65 0.22
C ALA A 762 51.80 47.47 0.62
N CYS A 763 52.93 47.32 -0.11
CA CYS A 763 54.11 48.18 0.07
C CYS A 763 53.80 49.65 -0.25
N THR A 764 53.03 49.91 -1.31
CA THR A 764 52.67 51.27 -1.72
C THR A 764 51.79 51.94 -0.66
N ASP A 765 50.81 51.21 -0.13
CA ASP A 765 49.93 51.67 0.95
C ASP A 765 50.72 52.00 2.22
N GLY A 766 51.68 51.16 2.61
CA GLY A 766 52.48 51.43 3.81
C GLY A 766 53.48 52.59 3.65
N VAL A 767 53.97 52.86 2.43
CA VAL A 767 54.80 54.06 2.15
C VAL A 767 54.00 55.35 2.31
N ALA A 768 52.69 55.34 2.04
CA ALA A 768 51.82 56.51 2.20
C ALA A 768 51.61 56.93 3.67
N HIS A 769 51.88 56.04 4.63
CA HIS A 769 51.69 56.27 6.07
C HIS A 769 52.99 56.69 6.83
N GLY A 770 54.15 56.77 6.15
CA GLY A 770 55.42 57.23 6.74
C GLY A 770 56.23 56.15 7.49
N GLU A 771 57.19 56.57 8.32
CA GLU A 771 58.15 55.67 9.02
C GLU A 771 57.46 54.61 9.92
N GLU A 772 56.27 54.91 10.48
CA GLU A 772 55.53 54.00 11.38
C GLU A 772 54.84 52.80 10.67
N GLY A 773 54.65 52.85 9.35
CA GLY A 773 53.85 51.84 8.60
C GLY A 773 54.63 50.64 8.04
N ILE A 774 55.94 50.79 7.77
CA ILE A 774 56.80 49.72 7.21
C ILE A 774 58.16 49.62 7.93
N PHE A 775 58.65 50.71 8.54
CA PHE A 775 60.07 50.83 8.90
C PHE A 775 60.39 50.86 10.40
N ASP A 776 59.41 50.75 11.30
CA ASP A 776 59.66 50.66 12.75
C ASP A 776 59.57 49.21 13.29
N LEU A 777 60.73 48.74 13.77
CA LEU A 777 61.03 47.43 14.35
C LEU A 777 60.57 47.28 15.81
#